data_AF-A0A8H4R3M2-F1
#
_entry.id   AF-A0A8H4R3M2-F1
#
_cell.length_a   1.000
_cell.length_b   1.000
_cell.length_c   1.000
_cell.angle_alpha   90.00
_cell.angle_beta   90.00
_cell.angle_gamma   90.00
#
_symmetry.space_group_name_H-M   'P 1'
#
loop_
_entity.id
_entity.type
_entity.pdbx_description
1 polymer ?
#
loop_
_entity_poly.entity_id
_entity_poly.type
_entity_poly.pdbx_seq_one_letter_code
_entity_poly.pdbx_strand_id
1 'polypeptide(L)'
;MHLPSLPLALLAAALPVFSTFTQSSWSTPSPTSMTLVDALSADPDYSSLLVLLQRSRLIPTLNKLNGSTFFAPTNEAIKRHVQRNSLWRDVLQENASDNVNEQLRQQLLYHLLNETLSALPTEDDVLVYKTLLYPRKPIDPPSRKPPPYPPWMPIPGGTLGGEAQRLRLAAHKDGANIGTDAFGKDGVKIVKGLQDAGNGILLGIDDVLEPPPDLATIVLQNSAVSYFRKIINADVLQRLNATSELTLFLPVDEAWSALDPILRLYLESEFASEELHQILNMHAVADGHVTWSESFKPGLTLETIEGNELDIVNTPEGTRVKDAKLVQPDIYASNGVLHLVSSLLLPPDALKLTPEKYLLALNCSKFVSLLHSVNLTGLINDTDTKYTILAPRDDIMSIFDGPDFPQPGTEELKRLLQYHFLPGKWLPSKLKNGSLLETALEEPGLNGGRQVLSVEVHDEDKKKVSNVRFGGAGTIGDHVEIQNTLVYFISHPLVPPPDVLEAILPDLDLSQFLAGVFSTSKAEKLRTTPATSLLIPGNAAFTRAGLLVSAHLLSPSAKDDLEKVIMHHALDSVQYAHQLINGSQHSFATLEGTDVKVDRLSNGTTYVSASGGWAGMKAEVIPRDLLTQTGVVHELSDLLIPRSVHLTIGKLVKAAKGNTMATLVNKAGFEWVLNGTAPPDGSPWADEKYGDAGWTLLCPTDDAFKKYNLTQLYSDIDNLRTIVSQHLIPMSPSSEDYLDPDRPPLHNDRPLLFEDATYSTLRSPSSAYGDIVFQKKTDTNDYIVGIKGARGTDGEDDSARILSWGRSTTSSGTGGVVQIDRLLLPYQPSIWYEYGAPTAVGVVGILSICAFFYGVRWVWRRDTTEATYEPVGGFGRDDEP
;
A
#
# COMPACT_ATOMS: atom_id res chain seq x y z
N MET A 1 84.04 -26.56 -40.67
CA MET A 1 85.07 -27.31 -41.43
C MET A 1 86.42 -26.99 -40.80
N HIS A 2 87.17 -28.03 -40.42
CA HIS A 2 88.59 -28.04 -40.04
C HIS A 2 89.04 -27.50 -38.65
N LEU A 3 88.99 -28.40 -37.66
CA LEU A 3 90.17 -28.77 -36.84
C LEU A 3 91.02 -29.75 -37.70
N PRO A 4 92.37 -29.89 -37.53
CA PRO A 4 92.98 -30.27 -36.24
C PRO A 4 94.45 -29.83 -36.02
N SER A 5 94.98 -30.04 -34.81
CA SER A 5 96.21 -30.83 -34.53
C SER A 5 96.88 -30.44 -33.20
N LEU A 6 97.09 -31.46 -32.36
CA LEU A 6 98.03 -31.49 -31.23
C LEU A 6 99.45 -31.73 -31.73
N PRO A 7 100.47 -31.47 -30.89
CA PRO A 7 101.35 -32.59 -30.56
C PRO A 7 101.79 -32.65 -29.09
N LEU A 8 101.95 -33.90 -28.62
CA LEU A 8 102.71 -34.32 -27.44
C LEU A 8 104.23 -34.27 -27.73
N ALA A 9 105.01 -34.04 -26.67
CA ALA A 9 106.20 -34.81 -26.24
C ALA A 9 107.40 -33.93 -25.83
N LEU A 10 107.84 -34.02 -24.57
CA LEU A 10 109.12 -34.64 -24.20
C LEU A 10 109.35 -34.64 -22.68
N LEU A 11 110.00 -35.72 -22.23
CA LEU A 11 110.08 -36.26 -20.88
C LEU A 11 111.55 -36.64 -20.61
N ALA A 12 112.13 -36.23 -19.47
CA ALA A 12 113.28 -36.85 -18.77
C ALA A 12 113.62 -35.97 -17.54
N ALA A 13 113.36 -36.31 -16.26
CA ALA A 13 113.78 -37.46 -15.42
C ALA A 13 115.17 -37.29 -14.76
N ALA A 14 115.20 -37.06 -13.43
CA ALA A 14 116.01 -37.79 -12.43
C ALA A 14 115.81 -37.26 -11.00
N LEU A 15 115.34 -38.16 -10.12
CA LEU A 15 114.98 -38.11 -8.69
C LEU A 15 116.24 -38.24 -7.76
N PRO A 16 116.18 -38.58 -6.44
CA PRO A 16 115.13 -38.51 -5.38
C PRO A 16 115.63 -37.95 -4.02
N VAL A 17 114.73 -37.56 -3.10
CA VAL A 17 114.84 -37.91 -1.66
C VAL A 17 113.42 -38.17 -1.10
N PHE A 18 113.34 -39.20 -0.27
CA PHE A 18 112.19 -39.94 0.21
C PHE A 18 111.30 -39.21 1.23
N SER A 19 109.98 -39.44 1.15
CA SER A 19 109.10 -39.57 2.33
C SER A 19 107.88 -40.45 1.99
N THR A 20 107.97 -41.71 2.41
CA THR A 20 106.90 -42.66 2.80
C THR A 20 105.57 -42.70 2.02
N PHE A 21 105.37 -43.82 1.33
CA PHE A 21 104.06 -44.40 1.06
C PHE A 21 103.35 -44.74 2.38
N THR A 22 102.11 -44.28 2.56
CA THR A 22 101.10 -45.04 3.30
C THR A 22 100.05 -45.50 2.31
N GLN A 23 99.77 -46.79 2.37
CA GLN A 23 98.87 -47.54 1.51
C GLN A 23 97.53 -46.85 1.31
N SER A 24 97.04 -46.92 0.08
CA SER A 24 95.61 -46.98 -0.21
C SER A 24 95.01 -48.08 0.68
N SER A 25 94.35 -47.69 1.78
CA SER A 25 93.36 -48.53 2.39
C SER A 25 92.17 -48.55 1.43
N TRP A 26 91.95 -49.68 0.79
CA TRP A 26 90.60 -50.05 0.39
C TRP A 26 89.77 -49.98 1.67
N SER A 27 89.04 -48.88 1.87
CA SER A 27 87.95 -48.88 2.83
C SER A 27 86.86 -49.73 2.21
N THR A 28 86.87 -51.01 2.55
CA THR A 28 85.65 -51.81 2.59
C THR A 28 84.55 -50.95 3.23
N PRO A 29 83.37 -50.82 2.60
CA PRO A 29 82.27 -50.08 3.21
C PRO A 29 81.97 -50.72 4.56
N SER A 30 82.12 -49.95 5.64
CA SER A 30 81.65 -50.37 6.94
C SER A 30 80.12 -50.39 6.87
N PRO A 31 79.44 -51.52 7.11
CA PRO A 31 78.00 -51.58 7.10
C PRO A 31 77.50 -51.09 8.46
N THR A 32 77.36 -49.79 8.63
CA THR A 32 76.46 -49.28 9.67
C THR A 32 75.05 -49.33 9.11
N SER A 33 74.41 -50.48 9.31
CA SER A 33 72.98 -50.71 9.10
C SER A 33 72.16 -49.93 10.16
N MET A 34 72.33 -48.62 10.21
CA MET A 34 71.61 -47.74 11.13
C MET A 34 70.27 -47.41 10.52
N THR A 35 69.18 -48.00 11.02
CA THR A 35 67.83 -47.69 10.54
C THR A 35 67.36 -46.30 11.03
N LEU A 36 66.27 -45.77 10.48
CA LEU A 36 65.63 -44.54 10.96
C LEU A 36 65.30 -44.62 12.46
N VAL A 37 64.93 -45.80 12.96
CA VAL A 37 64.65 -46.02 14.38
C VAL A 37 65.95 -45.98 15.20
N ASP A 38 67.05 -46.54 14.68
CA ASP A 38 68.36 -46.44 15.34
C ASP A 38 68.87 -44.99 15.36
N ALA A 39 68.60 -44.22 14.28
CA ALA A 39 68.91 -42.79 14.21
C ALA A 39 68.13 -41.95 15.22
N LEU A 40 66.84 -42.23 15.40
CA LEU A 40 66.04 -41.61 16.44
C LEU A 40 66.52 -42.01 17.84
N SER A 41 66.93 -43.27 18.05
CA SER A 41 67.41 -43.76 19.35
C SER A 41 68.80 -43.27 19.72
N ALA A 42 69.61 -42.86 18.75
CA ALA A 42 70.95 -42.34 18.97
C ALA A 42 70.95 -40.88 19.48
N ASP A 43 69.88 -40.12 19.24
CA ASP A 43 69.77 -38.70 19.60
C ASP A 43 68.77 -38.51 20.76
N PRO A 44 69.20 -37.96 21.93
CA PRO A 44 68.33 -37.79 23.08
C PRO A 44 67.15 -36.85 22.83
N ASP A 45 67.21 -35.99 21.81
CA ASP A 45 66.15 -35.03 21.50
C ASP A 45 64.92 -35.66 20.82
N TYR A 46 64.91 -36.97 20.55
CA TYR A 46 63.75 -37.68 19.98
C TYR A 46 63.12 -38.72 20.92
N SER A 47 63.50 -38.73 22.21
CA SER A 47 62.98 -39.69 23.20
C SER A 47 61.45 -39.68 23.30
N SER A 48 60.80 -38.51 23.26
CA SER A 48 59.33 -38.40 23.29
C SER A 48 58.69 -38.94 22.00
N LEU A 49 59.31 -38.71 20.84
CA LEU A 49 58.84 -39.22 19.55
C LEU A 49 58.91 -40.75 19.48
N LEU A 50 59.97 -41.34 20.02
CA LEU A 50 60.12 -42.80 20.11
C LEU A 50 58.99 -43.44 20.95
N VAL A 51 58.62 -42.83 22.08
CA VAL A 51 57.49 -43.30 22.89
C VAL A 51 56.20 -43.29 22.08
N LEU A 52 55.96 -42.24 21.29
CA LEU A 52 54.77 -42.13 20.43
C LEU A 52 54.79 -43.15 19.28
N LEU A 53 55.94 -43.39 18.65
CA LEU A 53 56.10 -44.42 17.62
C LEU A 53 55.93 -45.84 18.17
N GLN A 54 56.38 -46.10 19.41
CA GLN A 54 56.16 -47.36 20.11
C GLN A 54 54.68 -47.58 20.44
N ARG A 55 54.03 -46.56 21.03
CA ARG A 55 52.61 -46.64 21.42
C ARG A 55 51.69 -46.71 20.22
N SER A 56 51.99 -45.95 19.16
CA SER A 56 51.28 -46.05 17.88
C SER A 56 51.61 -47.30 17.09
N ARG A 57 52.63 -48.09 17.51
CA ARG A 57 53.16 -49.33 16.90
C ARG A 57 53.67 -49.14 15.45
N LEU A 58 54.18 -47.96 15.10
CA LEU A 58 54.71 -47.65 13.76
C LEU A 58 56.15 -48.11 13.52
N ILE A 59 56.86 -48.59 14.56
CA ILE A 59 58.25 -49.07 14.42
C ILE A 59 58.41 -50.15 13.34
N PRO A 60 57.57 -51.21 13.25
CA PRO A 60 57.69 -52.19 12.18
C PRO A 60 57.43 -51.59 10.79
N THR A 61 56.58 -50.57 10.69
CA THR A 61 56.36 -49.84 9.43
C THR A 61 57.63 -49.09 9.04
N LEU A 62 58.21 -48.29 9.95
CA LEU A 62 59.44 -47.53 9.70
C LEU A 62 60.60 -48.44 9.25
N ASN A 63 60.79 -49.59 9.91
CA ASN A 63 61.86 -50.53 9.55
C ASN A 63 61.66 -51.21 8.17
N LYS A 64 60.42 -51.23 7.66
CA LYS A 64 60.10 -51.81 6.35
C LYS A 64 60.17 -50.78 5.21
N LEU A 65 60.14 -49.48 5.52
CA LEU A 65 60.34 -48.43 4.51
C LEU A 65 61.72 -48.58 3.89
N ASN A 66 61.82 -48.30 2.59
CA ASN A 66 63.09 -48.30 1.86
C ASN A 66 63.18 -46.99 1.08
N GLY A 67 63.93 -46.02 1.62
CA GLY A 67 64.12 -44.72 1.01
C GLY A 67 63.00 -43.71 1.30
N SER A 68 62.77 -43.40 2.58
CA SER A 68 61.80 -42.39 3.03
C SER A 68 62.47 -41.27 3.82
N THR A 69 61.94 -40.04 3.73
CA THR A 69 62.37 -38.94 4.59
C THR A 69 61.44 -38.80 5.77
N PHE A 70 61.96 -38.79 7.00
CA PHE A 70 61.20 -38.57 8.22
C PHE A 70 61.52 -37.21 8.83
N PHE A 71 60.51 -36.34 8.88
CA PHE A 71 60.56 -35.08 9.61
C PHE A 71 60.23 -35.34 11.09
N ALA A 72 61.24 -35.47 11.93
CA ALA A 72 61.11 -35.82 13.33
C ALA A 72 60.98 -34.58 14.22
N PRO A 73 59.82 -34.37 14.89
CA PRO A 73 59.69 -33.30 15.87
C PRO A 73 60.58 -33.58 17.09
N THR A 74 61.33 -32.57 17.51
CA THR A 74 62.18 -32.62 18.71
C THR A 74 61.35 -32.73 20.01
N ASN A 75 61.95 -33.13 21.13
CA ASN A 75 61.27 -33.21 22.42
C ASN A 75 60.61 -31.88 22.81
N GLU A 76 61.27 -30.74 22.54
CA GLU A 76 60.68 -29.41 22.80
C GLU A 76 59.52 -29.09 21.85
N ALA A 77 59.59 -29.53 20.57
CA ALA A 77 58.46 -29.45 19.63
C ALA A 77 57.23 -30.18 20.17
N ILE A 78 57.42 -31.44 20.58
CA ILE A 78 56.34 -32.30 21.11
C ILE A 78 55.79 -31.71 22.41
N LYS A 79 56.64 -31.24 23.31
CA LYS A 79 56.23 -30.61 24.57
C LYS A 79 55.34 -29.38 24.35
N ARG A 80 55.66 -28.55 23.35
CA ARG A 80 54.81 -27.40 22.94
C ARG A 80 53.50 -27.87 22.30
N HIS A 81 53.55 -28.88 21.44
CA HIS A 81 52.36 -29.38 20.75
C HIS A 81 51.37 -30.06 21.70
N VAL A 82 51.84 -30.83 22.68
CA VAL A 82 51.04 -31.52 23.70
C VAL A 82 50.24 -30.56 24.58
N GLN A 83 50.64 -29.29 24.70
CA GLN A 83 49.83 -28.28 25.39
C GLN A 83 48.59 -27.89 24.57
N ARG A 84 48.66 -27.94 23.24
CA ARG A 84 47.59 -27.56 22.31
C ARG A 84 46.73 -28.75 21.86
N ASN A 85 47.29 -29.96 21.81
CA ASN A 85 46.62 -31.15 21.29
C ASN A 85 46.45 -32.23 22.36
N SER A 86 45.20 -32.58 22.70
CA SER A 86 44.89 -33.61 23.70
C SER A 86 45.32 -35.00 23.25
N LEU A 87 45.27 -35.32 21.96
CA LEU A 87 45.60 -36.65 21.45
C LEU A 87 47.05 -37.05 21.75
N TRP A 88 48.01 -36.13 21.57
CA TRP A 88 49.41 -36.40 21.90
C TRP A 88 49.64 -36.46 23.42
N ARG A 89 48.84 -35.72 24.20
CA ARG A 89 48.92 -35.72 25.67
C ARG A 89 48.45 -37.05 26.25
N ASP A 90 47.28 -37.50 25.83
CA ASP A 90 46.64 -38.71 26.33
C ASP A 90 47.51 -39.93 26.01
N VAL A 91 48.08 -39.97 24.79
CA VAL A 91 49.01 -41.04 24.40
C VAL A 91 50.36 -40.95 25.12
N LEU A 92 50.78 -39.82 25.69
CA LEU A 92 51.99 -39.75 26.52
C LEU A 92 51.71 -40.06 28.00
N GLN A 93 50.52 -39.76 28.50
CA GLN A 93 50.16 -39.82 29.93
C GLN A 93 49.39 -41.09 30.34
N GLU A 94 48.53 -41.65 29.49
CA GLU A 94 47.65 -42.78 29.83
C GLU A 94 48.03 -44.10 29.14
N ASN A 95 47.64 -45.24 29.74
CA ASN A 95 47.63 -46.55 29.07
C ASN A 95 46.40 -46.64 28.16
N ALA A 96 46.41 -45.92 27.04
CA ALA A 96 45.30 -45.92 26.09
C ALA A 96 45.08 -47.31 25.44
N SER A 97 43.82 -47.69 25.25
CA SER A 97 43.43 -48.86 24.45
C SER A 97 43.79 -48.64 22.97
N ASP A 98 44.20 -49.71 22.29
CA ASP A 98 44.81 -49.75 20.94
C ASP A 98 44.03 -49.01 19.81
N ASN A 99 42.75 -48.67 20.05
CA ASN A 99 41.86 -47.98 19.13
C ASN A 99 42.05 -46.44 19.08
N VAL A 100 42.75 -45.85 20.07
CA VAL A 100 43.09 -44.40 20.08
C VAL A 100 44.25 -44.05 19.13
N ASN A 101 45.03 -45.05 18.69
CA ASN A 101 46.27 -44.81 17.93
C ASN A 101 46.08 -44.60 16.42
N GLU A 102 44.89 -44.74 15.84
CA GLU A 102 44.72 -44.55 14.39
C GLU A 102 44.94 -43.11 13.95
N GLN A 103 44.33 -42.15 14.64
CA GLN A 103 44.50 -40.73 14.36
C GLN A 103 45.97 -40.29 14.57
N LEU A 104 46.63 -40.78 15.63
CA LEU A 104 48.06 -40.53 15.84
C LEU A 104 48.92 -41.13 14.72
N ARG A 105 48.60 -42.34 14.24
CA ARG A 105 49.28 -42.94 13.09
C ARG A 105 49.16 -42.09 11.84
N GLN A 106 47.97 -41.56 11.56
CA GLN A 106 47.77 -40.66 10.42
C GLN A 106 48.61 -39.38 10.53
N GLN A 107 48.66 -38.75 11.71
CA GLN A 107 49.50 -37.58 11.93
C GLN A 107 50.99 -37.90 11.77
N LEU A 108 51.47 -39.03 12.29
CA LEU A 108 52.87 -39.44 12.13
C LEU A 108 53.21 -39.85 10.68
N LEU A 109 52.26 -40.42 9.93
CA LEU A 109 52.44 -40.70 8.50
C LEU A 109 52.55 -39.43 7.66
N TYR A 110 51.98 -38.30 8.10
CA TYR A 110 52.14 -37.01 7.43
C TYR A 110 53.57 -36.46 7.51
N HIS A 111 54.33 -36.87 8.52
CA HIS A 111 55.73 -36.49 8.71
C HIS A 111 56.70 -37.31 7.84
N LEU A 112 56.20 -38.32 7.12
CA LEU A 112 57.01 -39.20 6.28
C LEU A 112 56.76 -38.88 4.80
N LEU A 113 57.83 -38.73 4.02
CA LEU A 113 57.75 -38.65 2.57
C LEU A 113 57.91 -40.03 1.93
N ASN A 114 57.35 -40.21 0.74
CA ASN A 114 57.55 -41.42 -0.05
C ASN A 114 58.93 -41.47 -0.77
N GLU A 115 59.80 -40.48 -0.51
CA GLU A 115 61.11 -40.35 -1.16
C GLU A 115 62.18 -39.78 -0.22
N THR A 116 63.45 -39.95 -0.57
CA THR A 116 64.62 -39.43 0.16
C THR A 116 65.07 -38.07 -0.36
N LEU A 117 65.14 -37.06 0.52
CA LEU A 117 65.69 -35.74 0.19
C LEU A 117 67.22 -35.76 0.09
N SER A 118 67.76 -35.60 -1.12
CA SER A 118 69.23 -35.58 -1.31
C SER A 118 69.90 -34.29 -0.79
N ALA A 119 69.18 -33.17 -0.80
CA ALA A 119 69.63 -31.88 -0.28
C ALA A 119 68.43 -31.00 0.11
N LEU A 120 68.67 -30.00 0.96
CA LEU A 120 67.69 -28.94 1.24
C LEU A 120 67.69 -27.91 0.09
N PRO A 121 66.54 -27.29 -0.22
CA PRO A 121 66.46 -26.23 -1.23
C PRO A 121 67.34 -25.04 -0.82
N THR A 122 67.93 -24.38 -1.80
CA THR A 122 68.88 -23.26 -1.60
C THR A 122 68.48 -21.98 -2.33
N GLU A 123 67.50 -22.05 -3.23
CA GLU A 123 66.85 -20.91 -3.89
C GLU A 123 65.50 -20.66 -3.20
N ASP A 124 64.90 -19.46 -3.29
CA ASP A 124 63.56 -19.09 -2.73
C ASP A 124 62.40 -19.88 -3.40
N ASP A 125 62.66 -21.13 -3.76
CA ASP A 125 61.79 -22.10 -4.40
C ASP A 125 60.96 -22.84 -3.36
N VAL A 126 59.73 -23.18 -3.76
CA VAL A 126 58.80 -23.99 -3.00
C VAL A 126 58.69 -25.36 -3.67
N LEU A 127 59.23 -26.39 -3.03
CA LEU A 127 59.21 -27.77 -3.54
C LEU A 127 58.03 -28.54 -2.93
N VAL A 128 57.31 -29.27 -3.77
CA VAL A 128 56.13 -30.06 -3.38
C VAL A 128 56.48 -31.54 -3.32
N TYR A 129 56.17 -32.19 -2.21
CA TYR A 129 56.43 -33.61 -1.97
C TYR A 129 55.15 -34.37 -1.58
N LYS A 130 55.11 -35.67 -1.89
CA LYS A 130 54.03 -36.57 -1.48
C LYS A 130 54.39 -37.26 -0.15
N THR A 131 53.49 -37.16 0.82
CA THR A 131 53.66 -37.83 2.13
C THR A 131 53.24 -39.30 2.06
N LEU A 132 53.41 -40.04 3.16
CA LEU A 132 52.84 -41.38 3.34
C LEU A 132 51.43 -41.34 3.96
N LEU A 133 50.84 -40.17 4.16
CA LEU A 133 49.46 -40.03 4.64
C LEU A 133 48.48 -40.08 3.47
N TYR A 134 47.52 -41.02 3.56
CA TYR A 134 46.29 -41.01 2.75
C TYR A 134 45.13 -40.64 3.68
N PRO A 135 44.60 -39.40 3.62
CA PRO A 135 43.57 -38.94 4.54
C PRO A 135 42.30 -39.79 4.46
N ARG A 136 41.68 -40.08 5.61
CA ARG A 136 40.46 -40.89 5.71
C ARG A 136 39.56 -40.32 6.80
N LYS A 137 38.25 -40.44 6.62
CA LYS A 137 37.28 -40.08 7.67
C LYS A 137 37.53 -40.96 8.90
N PRO A 138 37.73 -40.39 10.10
CA PRO A 138 37.83 -41.15 11.32
C PRO A 138 36.58 -42.01 11.53
N ILE A 139 36.74 -43.23 12.03
CA ILE A 139 35.62 -44.12 12.34
C ILE A 139 35.06 -43.71 13.72
N ASP A 140 33.78 -43.32 13.79
CA ASP A 140 33.09 -42.97 15.04
C ASP A 140 31.88 -43.92 15.28
N PRO A 141 31.82 -44.67 16.40
CA PRO A 141 32.86 -44.81 17.42
C PRO A 141 34.07 -45.60 16.88
N PRO A 142 35.28 -45.38 17.43
CA PRO A 142 36.47 -46.08 16.99
C PRO A 142 36.25 -47.60 17.05
N SER A 143 36.59 -48.28 15.96
CA SER A 143 36.33 -49.71 15.80
C SER A 143 36.85 -50.51 16.99
N ARG A 144 35.98 -51.31 17.61
CA ARG A 144 36.37 -52.28 18.66
C ARG A 144 37.11 -53.48 18.11
N LYS A 145 37.16 -53.65 16.79
CA LYS A 145 37.95 -54.71 16.15
C LYS A 145 39.43 -54.31 16.20
N PRO A 146 40.33 -55.22 16.63
CA PRO A 146 41.76 -54.92 16.60
C PRO A 146 42.17 -54.56 15.16
N PRO A 147 43.02 -53.53 14.96
CA PRO A 147 43.56 -53.22 13.64
C PRO A 147 44.32 -54.46 13.09
N PRO A 148 44.51 -54.58 11.77
CA PRO A 148 45.37 -55.62 11.21
C PRO A 148 46.75 -55.58 11.88
N TYR A 149 47.45 -56.70 12.02
CA TYR A 149 48.79 -56.71 12.63
C TYR A 149 49.76 -55.84 11.80
N PRO A 150 50.67 -55.07 12.42
CA PRO A 150 51.68 -54.29 11.71
C PRO A 150 52.61 -55.21 10.89
N PRO A 151 53.26 -54.73 9.82
CA PRO A 151 53.43 -53.31 9.46
C PRO A 151 52.18 -52.72 8.77
N TRP A 152 51.74 -51.56 9.26
CA TRP A 152 50.71 -50.76 8.61
C TRP A 152 51.35 -49.96 7.48
N MET A 153 51.31 -50.51 6.28
CA MET A 153 51.67 -49.76 5.08
C MET A 153 50.49 -48.87 4.70
N PRO A 154 50.74 -47.64 4.23
CA PRO A 154 49.68 -46.80 3.70
C PRO A 154 49.03 -47.49 2.50
N ILE A 155 47.71 -47.60 2.52
CA ILE A 155 46.93 -48.20 1.44
C ILE A 155 46.34 -47.05 0.61
N PRO A 156 46.60 -46.97 -0.70
CA PRO A 156 45.93 -46.00 -1.56
C PRO A 156 44.41 -46.08 -1.41
N GLY A 157 43.79 -44.94 -1.17
CA GLY A 157 42.36 -44.78 -0.95
C GLY A 157 42.09 -43.84 0.23
N GLY A 158 40.95 -43.16 0.21
CA GLY A 158 40.62 -42.14 1.20
C GLY A 158 39.84 -40.98 0.61
N THR A 159 39.84 -39.85 1.29
CA THR A 159 39.06 -38.66 0.92
C THR A 159 39.69 -37.83 -0.21
N LEU A 160 40.88 -38.22 -0.71
CA LEU A 160 41.61 -37.60 -1.84
C LEU A 160 41.72 -38.52 -3.07
N GLY A 161 40.83 -39.49 -3.27
CA GLY A 161 40.83 -40.32 -4.50
C GLY A 161 42.02 -41.25 -4.66
N GLY A 162 42.63 -41.61 -3.53
CA GLY A 162 43.81 -42.48 -3.52
C GLY A 162 45.12 -41.76 -3.81
N GLU A 163 45.12 -40.43 -3.88
CA GLU A 163 46.34 -39.62 -3.79
C GLU A 163 46.78 -39.44 -2.33
N ALA A 164 48.10 -39.34 -2.13
CA ALA A 164 48.66 -39.01 -0.83
C ALA A 164 48.55 -37.51 -0.55
N GLN A 165 48.49 -37.14 0.73
CA GLN A 165 48.52 -35.75 1.12
C GLN A 165 49.88 -35.12 0.77
N ARG A 166 49.86 -33.85 0.40
CA ARG A 166 51.04 -33.09 -0.02
C ARG A 166 51.64 -32.27 1.11
N LEU A 167 52.94 -32.00 0.98
CA LEU A 167 53.72 -31.21 1.92
C LEU A 167 54.71 -30.36 1.13
N ARG A 168 54.87 -29.08 1.52
CA ARG A 168 55.77 -28.13 0.85
C ARG A 168 57.00 -27.83 1.68
N LEU A 169 58.16 -27.81 1.03
CA LEU A 169 59.43 -27.40 1.61
C LEU A 169 59.90 -26.13 0.89
N ALA A 170 60.06 -25.03 1.65
CA ALA A 170 60.54 -23.76 1.13
C ALA A 170 61.86 -23.37 1.80
N ALA A 171 62.79 -22.81 1.02
CA ALA A 171 64.01 -22.23 1.57
C ALA A 171 63.81 -20.75 1.92
N HIS A 172 64.53 -20.30 2.93
CA HIS A 172 64.66 -18.90 3.32
C HIS A 172 66.12 -18.57 3.61
N LYS A 173 66.44 -17.29 3.70
CA LYS A 173 67.80 -16.80 4.00
C LYS A 173 68.42 -17.40 5.28
N ASP A 174 67.60 -17.82 6.24
CA ASP A 174 68.03 -18.31 7.57
C ASP A 174 67.73 -19.81 7.82
N GLY A 175 67.38 -20.59 6.79
CA GLY A 175 67.08 -22.03 6.90
C GLY A 175 65.99 -22.49 5.93
N ALA A 176 65.39 -23.66 6.19
CA ALA A 176 64.28 -24.19 5.41
C ALA A 176 63.06 -24.48 6.29
N ASN A 177 61.87 -24.19 5.78
CA ASN A 177 60.59 -24.42 6.45
C ASN A 177 59.81 -25.51 5.70
N ILE A 178 59.13 -26.37 6.46
CA ILE A 178 58.32 -27.48 5.95
C ILE A 178 56.86 -27.28 6.34
N GLY A 179 55.92 -27.66 5.47
CA GLY A 179 54.50 -27.40 5.64
C GLY A 179 54.10 -25.96 5.34
N THR A 180 54.80 -25.30 4.41
CA THR A 180 54.51 -23.93 4.01
C THR A 180 53.27 -23.84 3.11
N ASP A 181 52.77 -22.62 2.89
CA ASP A 181 51.80 -22.33 1.84
C ASP A 181 52.44 -22.36 0.43
N ALA A 182 51.65 -22.07 -0.60
CA ALA A 182 52.10 -22.04 -2.00
C ALA A 182 53.15 -20.96 -2.31
N PHE A 183 53.30 -19.96 -1.44
CA PHE A 183 54.27 -18.87 -1.56
C PHE A 183 55.50 -19.07 -0.65
N GLY A 184 55.60 -20.24 0.00
CA GLY A 184 56.68 -20.53 0.94
C GLY A 184 56.54 -19.82 2.28
N LYS A 185 55.38 -19.22 2.58
CA LYS A 185 55.10 -18.58 3.87
C LYS A 185 54.54 -19.59 4.85
N ASP A 186 54.64 -19.23 6.14
CA ASP A 186 54.28 -20.09 7.27
C ASP A 186 55.05 -21.43 7.25
N GLY A 187 54.67 -22.37 8.12
CA GLY A 187 55.32 -23.67 8.25
C GLY A 187 56.29 -23.79 9.43
N VAL A 188 56.90 -24.97 9.53
CA VAL A 188 57.72 -25.43 10.65
C VAL A 188 59.19 -25.39 10.28
N LYS A 189 60.05 -24.85 11.14
CA LYS A 189 61.47 -24.67 10.86
C LYS A 189 62.23 -25.98 11.03
N ILE A 190 63.12 -26.27 10.09
CA ILE A 190 64.08 -27.36 10.22
C ILE A 190 65.24 -26.89 11.12
N VAL A 191 65.42 -27.58 12.25
CA VAL A 191 66.42 -27.23 13.28
C VAL A 191 67.62 -28.18 13.31
N LYS A 192 67.48 -29.38 12.76
CA LYS A 192 68.58 -30.34 12.64
C LYS A 192 68.75 -30.78 11.20
N GLY A 193 70.00 -30.83 10.75
CA GLY A 193 70.37 -31.17 9.38
C GLY A 193 70.07 -32.62 8.98
N LEU A 194 70.32 -32.93 7.71
CA LEU A 194 70.11 -34.25 7.11
C LEU A 194 70.98 -35.31 7.79
N GLN A 195 70.35 -36.30 8.42
CA GLN A 195 71.01 -37.48 8.98
C GLN A 195 70.66 -38.71 8.14
N ASP A 196 71.68 -39.34 7.56
CA ASP A 196 71.53 -40.55 6.75
C ASP A 196 71.25 -41.78 7.64
N ALA A 197 70.28 -42.58 7.21
CA ALA A 197 69.94 -43.87 7.78
C ALA A 197 69.83 -44.90 6.64
N GLY A 198 70.22 -46.14 6.88
CA GLY A 198 70.27 -47.21 5.88
C GLY A 198 68.94 -47.53 5.18
N ASN A 199 67.82 -46.99 5.67
CA ASN A 199 66.50 -47.10 5.08
C ASN A 199 65.78 -45.75 4.82
N GLY A 200 66.47 -44.61 4.98
CA GLY A 200 65.87 -43.28 4.78
C GLY A 200 66.71 -42.11 5.30
N ILE A 201 66.10 -40.92 5.37
CA ILE A 201 66.75 -39.70 5.88
C ILE A 201 65.95 -39.14 7.04
N LEU A 202 66.63 -38.71 8.09
CA LEU A 202 66.04 -38.06 9.26
C LEU A 202 66.33 -36.56 9.25
N LEU A 203 65.30 -35.73 9.42
CA LEU A 203 65.44 -34.28 9.64
C LEU A 203 64.71 -33.86 10.91
N GLY A 204 65.35 -33.06 11.75
CA GLY A 204 64.72 -32.55 12.97
C GLY A 204 63.96 -31.26 12.74
N ILE A 205 62.70 -31.22 13.17
CA ILE A 205 61.81 -30.05 13.04
C ILE A 205 61.46 -29.47 14.42
N ASP A 206 61.18 -28.16 14.44
CA ASP A 206 60.94 -27.43 15.67
C ASP A 206 59.51 -27.49 16.19
N ASP A 207 58.52 -27.90 15.39
CA ASP A 207 57.13 -28.14 15.78
C ASP A 207 56.58 -29.42 15.11
N VAL A 208 55.38 -29.85 15.48
CA VAL A 208 54.70 -31.01 14.88
C VAL A 208 53.95 -30.59 13.62
N LEU A 209 54.06 -31.35 12.53
CA LEU A 209 53.28 -31.15 11.31
C LEU A 209 51.85 -31.62 11.51
N GLU A 210 50.89 -30.70 11.42
CA GLU A 210 49.47 -31.01 11.48
C GLU A 210 48.93 -31.33 10.08
N PRO A 211 48.25 -32.48 9.88
CA PRO A 211 47.56 -32.75 8.63
C PRO A 211 46.53 -31.66 8.33
N PRO A 212 46.37 -31.23 7.07
CA PRO A 212 45.39 -30.21 6.73
C PRO A 212 43.95 -30.67 7.07
N PRO A 213 43.10 -29.77 7.62
CA PRO A 213 41.72 -30.10 7.95
C PRO A 213 40.84 -30.25 6.70
N ASP A 214 39.55 -30.57 6.86
CA ASP A 214 38.60 -30.62 5.74
C ASP A 214 38.32 -29.23 5.13
N LEU A 215 37.79 -29.21 3.91
CA LEU A 215 37.49 -27.97 3.16
C LEU A 215 36.54 -27.04 3.91
N ALA A 216 35.53 -27.58 4.61
CA ALA A 216 34.60 -26.75 5.38
C ALA A 216 35.33 -25.99 6.49
N THR A 217 36.22 -26.67 7.21
CA THR A 217 37.06 -26.08 8.26
C THR A 217 38.01 -25.03 7.69
N ILE A 218 38.65 -25.29 6.55
CA ILE A 218 39.53 -24.32 5.88
C ILE A 218 38.77 -23.06 5.50
N VAL A 219 37.59 -23.19 4.89
CA VAL A 219 36.74 -22.05 4.51
C VAL A 219 36.33 -21.22 5.73
N LEU A 220 36.02 -21.87 6.86
CA LEU A 220 35.64 -21.18 8.09
C LEU A 220 36.81 -20.45 8.77
N GLN A 221 38.04 -20.91 8.57
CA GLN A 221 39.25 -20.35 9.19
C GLN A 221 39.98 -19.34 8.30
N ASN A 222 39.79 -19.40 6.98
CA ASN A 222 40.53 -18.56 6.04
C ASN A 222 39.97 -17.12 6.01
N SER A 223 40.82 -16.14 6.31
CA SER A 223 40.44 -14.73 6.38
C SER A 223 40.19 -14.09 5.01
N ALA A 224 40.67 -14.67 3.91
CA ALA A 224 40.52 -14.11 2.56
C ALA A 224 39.11 -14.34 1.95
N VAL A 225 38.28 -15.18 2.60
CA VAL A 225 36.93 -15.56 2.15
C VAL A 225 35.89 -15.28 3.24
N SER A 226 36.10 -14.22 4.03
CA SER A 226 35.26 -13.87 5.17
C SER A 226 33.82 -13.54 4.78
N TYR A 227 33.60 -12.95 3.60
CA TYR A 227 32.26 -12.68 3.06
C TYR A 227 31.53 -13.97 2.71
N PHE A 228 32.21 -14.91 2.03
CA PHE A 228 31.61 -16.21 1.72
C PHE A 228 31.22 -16.93 3.01
N ARG A 229 32.08 -16.91 4.03
CA ARG A 229 31.74 -17.43 5.37
C ARG A 229 30.48 -16.79 5.99
N LYS A 230 30.19 -15.52 5.70
CA LYS A 230 29.00 -14.83 6.21
C LYS A 230 27.70 -15.35 5.57
N ILE A 231 27.75 -15.70 4.28
CA ILE A 231 26.56 -16.05 3.49
C ILE A 231 26.33 -17.57 3.36
N ILE A 232 27.31 -18.42 3.66
CA ILE A 232 27.12 -19.87 3.61
C ILE A 232 26.13 -20.37 4.67
N ASN A 233 25.31 -21.33 4.27
CA ASN A 233 24.37 -22.03 5.16
C ASN A 233 24.93 -23.39 5.64
N ALA A 234 24.21 -24.02 6.57
CA ALA A 234 24.61 -25.33 7.12
C ALA A 234 24.69 -26.43 6.05
N ASP A 235 23.82 -26.37 5.04
CA ASP A 235 23.76 -27.35 3.96
C ASP A 235 25.00 -27.28 3.07
N VAL A 236 25.48 -26.08 2.75
CA VAL A 236 26.75 -25.86 2.04
C VAL A 236 27.92 -26.43 2.84
N LEU A 237 28.00 -26.15 4.14
CA LEU A 237 29.05 -26.69 5.01
C LEU A 237 29.03 -28.23 5.05
N GLN A 238 27.84 -28.82 5.14
CA GLN A 238 27.67 -30.27 5.11
C GLN A 238 28.17 -30.85 3.78
N ARG A 239 27.84 -30.22 2.64
CA ARG A 239 28.33 -30.64 1.31
C ARG A 239 29.86 -30.56 1.22
N LEU A 240 30.45 -29.45 1.65
CA LEU A 240 31.91 -29.26 1.64
C LEU A 240 32.67 -30.31 2.46
N ASN A 241 32.07 -30.84 3.54
CA ASN A 241 32.65 -31.90 4.37
C ASN A 241 32.31 -33.31 3.84
N ALA A 242 31.13 -33.49 3.25
CA ALA A 242 30.68 -34.78 2.73
C ALA A 242 31.46 -35.21 1.48
N THR A 243 31.70 -34.28 0.57
CA THR A 243 32.32 -34.54 -0.74
C THR A 243 33.81 -34.82 -0.60
N SER A 244 34.26 -35.91 -1.22
CA SER A 244 35.68 -36.26 -1.36
C SER A 244 36.17 -35.85 -2.74
N GLU A 245 37.48 -35.70 -2.92
CA GLU A 245 38.11 -35.34 -4.21
C GLU A 245 37.65 -33.99 -4.78
N LEU A 246 37.24 -33.06 -3.91
CA LEU A 246 36.69 -31.78 -4.36
C LEU A 246 37.81 -30.80 -4.72
N THR A 247 37.74 -30.21 -5.91
CA THR A 247 38.55 -29.06 -6.30
C THR A 247 37.68 -27.82 -6.24
N LEU A 248 37.99 -26.90 -5.32
CA LEU A 248 37.16 -25.73 -5.06
C LEU A 248 37.93 -24.46 -5.44
N PHE A 249 37.34 -23.62 -6.29
CA PHE A 249 37.86 -22.30 -6.65
C PHE A 249 37.06 -21.24 -5.90
N LEU A 250 37.48 -20.73 -4.75
CA LEU A 250 36.69 -19.71 -4.04
C LEU A 250 37.15 -18.28 -4.34
N PRO A 251 36.20 -17.36 -4.58
CA PRO A 251 36.50 -15.96 -4.79
C PRO A 251 36.85 -15.26 -3.47
N VAL A 252 37.88 -14.42 -3.49
CA VAL A 252 38.31 -13.57 -2.37
C VAL A 252 37.29 -12.47 -2.05
N ASP A 253 37.36 -11.86 -0.87
CA ASP A 253 36.42 -10.83 -0.39
C ASP A 253 36.28 -9.61 -1.32
N GLU A 254 37.37 -9.22 -2.00
CA GLU A 254 37.35 -8.14 -2.99
C GLU A 254 36.45 -8.47 -4.19
N ALA A 255 36.35 -9.74 -4.57
CA ALA A 255 35.54 -10.19 -5.69
C ALA A 255 34.04 -10.00 -5.40
N TRP A 256 33.60 -10.25 -4.16
CA TRP A 256 32.23 -10.02 -3.71
C TRP A 256 31.89 -8.54 -3.59
N SER A 257 32.90 -7.72 -3.33
CA SER A 257 32.72 -6.26 -3.20
C SER A 257 32.41 -5.56 -4.52
N ALA A 258 32.63 -6.23 -5.66
CA ALA A 258 32.26 -5.74 -6.98
C ALA A 258 30.77 -5.94 -7.34
N LEU A 259 30.03 -6.74 -6.56
CA LEU A 259 28.61 -6.97 -6.79
C LEU A 259 27.76 -5.76 -6.40
N ASP A 260 26.59 -5.63 -7.03
CA ASP A 260 25.61 -4.62 -6.65
C ASP A 260 25.25 -4.74 -5.15
N PRO A 261 25.17 -3.62 -4.40
CA PRO A 261 24.87 -3.66 -2.97
C PRO A 261 23.55 -4.35 -2.63
N ILE A 262 22.52 -4.22 -3.47
CA ILE A 262 21.22 -4.86 -3.25
C ILE A 262 21.31 -6.36 -3.51
N LEU A 263 22.05 -6.76 -4.54
CA LEU A 263 22.32 -8.17 -4.79
C LEU A 263 23.07 -8.82 -3.63
N ARG A 264 24.00 -8.09 -3.00
CA ARG A 264 24.67 -8.56 -1.77
C ARG A 264 23.70 -8.73 -0.62
N LEU A 265 22.81 -7.76 -0.38
CA LEU A 265 21.76 -7.88 0.64
C LEU A 265 20.85 -9.08 0.36
N TYR A 266 20.52 -9.33 -0.90
CA TYR A 266 19.78 -10.52 -1.31
C TYR A 266 20.54 -11.82 -0.97
N LEU A 267 21.82 -11.91 -1.31
CA LEU A 267 22.65 -13.09 -1.01
C LEU A 267 22.86 -13.33 0.50
N GLU A 268 22.76 -12.29 1.32
CA GLU A 268 22.78 -12.39 2.78
C GLU A 268 21.41 -12.82 3.37
N SER A 269 20.36 -12.84 2.57
CA SER A 269 19.02 -13.25 2.98
C SER A 269 18.81 -14.76 2.89
N GLU A 270 17.81 -15.28 3.61
CA GLU A 270 17.41 -16.69 3.55
C GLU A 270 16.83 -17.11 2.19
N PHE A 271 16.44 -16.16 1.34
CA PHE A 271 15.80 -16.41 0.05
C PHE A 271 16.77 -16.70 -1.10
N ALA A 272 18.08 -16.60 -0.86
CA ALA A 272 19.12 -16.80 -1.87
C ALA A 272 19.77 -18.19 -1.83
N SER A 273 19.17 -19.16 -1.11
CA SER A 273 19.78 -20.49 -0.91
C SER A 273 20.05 -21.22 -2.23
N GLU A 274 19.13 -21.14 -3.20
CA GLU A 274 19.29 -21.78 -4.51
C GLU A 274 20.42 -21.13 -5.32
N GLU A 275 20.48 -19.79 -5.37
CA GLU A 275 21.56 -19.05 -6.02
C GLU A 275 22.91 -19.34 -5.36
N LEU A 276 22.96 -19.45 -4.03
CA LEU A 276 24.19 -19.81 -3.31
C LEU A 276 24.65 -21.23 -3.66
N HIS A 277 23.73 -22.18 -3.85
CA HIS A 277 24.06 -23.51 -4.33
C HIS A 277 24.60 -23.50 -5.76
N GLN A 278 23.96 -22.77 -6.67
CA GLN A 278 24.44 -22.61 -8.06
C GLN A 278 25.82 -21.95 -8.11
N ILE A 279 26.02 -20.91 -7.31
CA ILE A 279 27.32 -20.25 -7.18
C ILE A 279 28.36 -21.25 -6.66
N LEU A 280 28.07 -22.00 -5.60
CA LEU A 280 29.01 -23.00 -5.07
C LEU A 280 29.35 -24.07 -6.13
N ASN A 281 28.35 -24.59 -6.83
CA ASN A 281 28.53 -25.61 -7.86
C ASN A 281 29.39 -25.11 -9.02
N MET A 282 29.19 -23.85 -9.43
CA MET A 282 30.01 -23.19 -10.46
C MET A 282 31.48 -23.02 -10.03
N HIS A 283 31.74 -22.96 -8.72
CA HIS A 283 33.09 -22.84 -8.16
C HIS A 283 33.69 -24.21 -7.77
N ALA A 284 32.96 -25.31 -7.95
CA ALA A 284 33.36 -26.63 -7.50
C ALA A 284 33.53 -27.59 -8.69
N VAL A 285 34.58 -28.40 -8.67
CA VAL A 285 34.88 -29.45 -9.65
C VAL A 285 35.04 -30.77 -8.92
N ALA A 286 34.33 -31.80 -9.38
CA ALA A 286 34.34 -33.15 -8.78
C ALA A 286 34.44 -34.22 -9.89
N ASP A 287 35.65 -34.42 -10.41
CA ASP A 287 35.94 -35.31 -11.56
C ASP A 287 36.67 -36.61 -11.14
N GLY A 288 36.35 -37.14 -9.96
CA GLY A 288 36.96 -38.36 -9.42
C GLY A 288 38.47 -38.25 -9.07
N HIS A 289 39.01 -37.03 -9.08
CA HIS A 289 40.37 -36.72 -8.63
C HIS A 289 40.51 -35.24 -8.27
N VAL A 290 41.53 -34.93 -7.47
CA VAL A 290 41.87 -33.55 -7.08
C VAL A 290 42.77 -32.90 -8.12
N THR A 291 42.42 -31.71 -8.60
CA THR A 291 43.17 -30.98 -9.62
C THR A 291 44.09 -29.95 -8.96
N TRP A 292 45.39 -30.26 -8.97
CA TRP A 292 46.45 -29.44 -8.40
C TRP A 292 46.96 -28.39 -9.40
N SER A 293 47.55 -27.30 -8.92
CA SER A 293 48.02 -26.23 -9.82
C SER A 293 49.12 -26.67 -10.78
N GLU A 294 49.90 -27.71 -10.44
CA GLU A 294 50.91 -28.32 -11.32
C GLU A 294 50.29 -28.96 -12.58
N SER A 295 49.03 -29.38 -12.54
CA SER A 295 48.34 -29.97 -13.70
C SER A 295 47.70 -28.93 -14.62
N PHE A 296 47.68 -27.65 -14.23
CA PHE A 296 47.16 -26.52 -15.00
C PHE A 296 48.05 -26.26 -16.22
N LYS A 297 47.97 -27.11 -17.23
CA LYS A 297 48.66 -26.95 -18.52
C LYS A 297 47.79 -26.14 -19.47
N PRO A 298 48.39 -25.39 -20.43
CA PRO A 298 47.61 -24.66 -21.42
C PRO A 298 46.62 -25.58 -22.16
N GLY A 299 45.35 -25.18 -22.21
CA GLY A 299 44.27 -25.95 -22.87
C GLY A 299 43.60 -27.01 -21.99
N LEU A 300 43.85 -27.01 -20.67
CA LEU A 300 43.05 -27.77 -19.71
C LEU A 300 41.69 -27.10 -19.53
N THR A 301 40.62 -27.89 -19.63
CA THR A 301 39.26 -27.48 -19.33
C THR A 301 38.72 -28.38 -18.23
N LEU A 302 38.10 -27.79 -17.21
CA LEU A 302 37.50 -28.50 -16.08
C LEU A 302 35.98 -28.33 -16.11
N GLU A 303 35.23 -29.41 -15.94
CA GLU A 303 33.78 -29.34 -15.80
C GLU A 303 33.40 -29.09 -14.33
N THR A 304 32.61 -28.05 -14.09
CA THR A 304 32.07 -27.73 -12.77
C THR A 304 30.93 -28.65 -12.40
N ILE A 305 30.57 -28.72 -11.12
CA ILE A 305 29.38 -29.45 -10.66
C ILE A 305 28.10 -28.88 -11.29
N GLU A 306 28.09 -27.59 -11.65
CA GLU A 306 26.98 -26.95 -12.37
C GLU A 306 26.90 -27.38 -13.85
N GLY A 307 27.94 -28.03 -14.39
CA GLY A 307 28.03 -28.47 -15.78
C GLY A 307 28.65 -27.44 -16.73
N ASN A 308 29.12 -26.29 -16.21
CA ASN A 308 29.86 -25.31 -16.99
C ASN A 308 31.35 -25.66 -17.07
N GLU A 309 31.97 -25.34 -18.21
CA GLU A 309 33.41 -25.52 -18.43
C GLU A 309 34.22 -24.33 -17.89
N LEU A 310 35.33 -24.63 -17.22
CA LEU A 310 36.34 -23.70 -16.73
C LEU A 310 37.65 -23.90 -17.50
N ASP A 311 37.95 -22.98 -18.41
CA ASP A 311 39.19 -22.99 -19.16
C ASP A 311 40.36 -22.46 -18.32
N ILE A 312 41.44 -23.22 -18.27
CA ILE A 312 42.66 -22.84 -17.57
C ILE A 312 43.65 -22.23 -18.56
N VAL A 313 43.96 -20.95 -18.35
CA VAL A 313 44.86 -20.18 -19.23
C VAL A 313 46.08 -19.74 -18.43
N ASN A 314 47.25 -20.20 -18.84
CA ASN A 314 48.52 -19.73 -18.28
C ASN A 314 49.03 -18.55 -19.11
N THR A 315 49.20 -17.41 -18.45
CA THR A 315 49.78 -16.20 -19.04
C THR A 315 51.10 -15.86 -18.34
N PRO A 316 51.97 -15.02 -18.94
CA PRO A 316 53.16 -14.50 -18.25
C PRO A 316 52.84 -13.75 -16.95
N GLU A 317 51.60 -13.27 -16.79
CA GLU A 317 51.10 -12.56 -15.61
C GLU A 317 50.53 -13.50 -14.53
N GLY A 318 50.47 -14.80 -14.78
CA GLY A 318 49.93 -15.82 -13.89
C GLY A 318 48.86 -16.71 -14.55
N THR A 319 48.40 -17.72 -13.79
CA THR A 319 47.31 -18.61 -14.21
C THR A 319 45.95 -17.94 -14.00
N ARG A 320 45.06 -18.11 -14.98
CA ARG A 320 43.67 -17.68 -14.90
C ARG A 320 42.75 -18.89 -15.04
N VAL A 321 41.70 -18.90 -14.23
CA VAL A 321 40.59 -19.86 -14.28
C VAL A 321 39.43 -19.12 -14.93
N LYS A 322 39.12 -19.43 -16.18
CA LYS A 322 38.27 -18.62 -17.06
C LYS A 322 38.80 -17.17 -17.10
N ASP A 323 38.10 -16.24 -16.45
CA ASP A 323 38.49 -14.83 -16.34
C ASP A 323 39.01 -14.41 -14.97
N ALA A 324 38.98 -15.31 -13.99
CA ALA A 324 39.46 -15.03 -12.64
C ALA A 324 40.96 -15.33 -12.54
N LYS A 325 41.75 -14.40 -11.98
CA LYS A 325 43.17 -14.66 -11.69
C LYS A 325 43.28 -15.60 -10.51
N LEU A 326 44.18 -16.58 -10.60
CA LEU A 326 44.50 -17.48 -9.49
C LEU A 326 45.32 -16.70 -8.46
N VAL A 327 44.70 -16.37 -7.33
CA VAL A 327 45.28 -15.56 -6.26
C VAL A 327 46.15 -16.39 -5.35
N GLN A 328 45.68 -17.56 -4.90
CA GLN A 328 46.45 -18.50 -4.09
C GLN A 328 46.11 -19.93 -4.54
N PRO A 329 47.04 -20.64 -5.20
CA PRO A 329 46.80 -22.03 -5.57
C PRO A 329 46.97 -22.98 -4.38
N ASP A 330 46.34 -24.15 -4.51
CA ASP A 330 46.71 -25.35 -3.77
C ASP A 330 46.73 -25.18 -2.23
N ILE A 331 45.66 -24.65 -1.65
CA ILE A 331 45.40 -24.74 -0.21
C ILE A 331 44.94 -26.17 0.08
N TYR A 332 45.78 -26.94 0.76
CA TYR A 332 45.56 -28.37 0.97
C TYR A 332 44.45 -28.62 1.97
N ALA A 333 43.57 -29.57 1.66
CA ALA A 333 42.54 -30.07 2.55
C ALA A 333 42.60 -31.60 2.67
N SER A 334 41.99 -32.16 3.71
CA SER A 334 41.91 -33.62 3.88
C SER A 334 41.00 -34.29 2.84
N ASN A 335 40.02 -33.58 2.27
CA ASN A 335 39.04 -34.10 1.33
C ASN A 335 39.03 -33.40 -0.04
N GLY A 336 40.04 -32.58 -0.33
CA GLY A 336 40.15 -31.87 -1.59
C GLY A 336 41.26 -30.82 -1.61
N VAL A 337 41.11 -29.83 -2.50
CA VAL A 337 41.99 -28.67 -2.61
C VAL A 337 41.16 -27.39 -2.78
N LEU A 338 41.61 -26.31 -2.16
CA LEU A 338 41.06 -24.98 -2.32
C LEU A 338 42.04 -24.09 -3.11
N HIS A 339 41.53 -23.43 -4.14
CA HIS A 339 42.22 -22.42 -4.94
C HIS A 339 41.49 -21.09 -4.74
N LEU A 340 42.19 -20.03 -4.34
CA LEU A 340 41.59 -18.69 -4.26
C LEU A 340 41.67 -17.99 -5.60
N VAL A 341 40.57 -17.36 -6.02
CA VAL A 341 40.45 -16.64 -7.29
C VAL A 341 40.02 -15.19 -7.10
N SER A 342 40.38 -14.31 -8.04
CA SER A 342 40.18 -12.86 -7.91
C SER A 342 38.77 -12.37 -8.22
N SER A 343 37.93 -13.22 -8.83
CA SER A 343 36.64 -12.83 -9.39
C SER A 343 35.62 -13.97 -9.21
N LEU A 344 34.34 -13.64 -9.06
CA LEU A 344 33.27 -14.64 -9.03
C LEU A 344 33.14 -15.33 -10.40
N LEU A 345 33.05 -16.66 -10.36
CA LEU A 345 32.64 -17.50 -11.47
C LEU A 345 31.11 -17.63 -11.41
N LEU A 346 30.42 -17.03 -12.37
CA LEU A 346 28.95 -17.05 -12.41
C LEU A 346 28.47 -17.84 -13.64
N PRO A 347 27.44 -18.68 -13.47
CA PRO A 347 26.67 -19.18 -14.61
C PRO A 347 25.98 -18.01 -15.33
N PRO A 348 25.68 -18.14 -16.63
CA PRO A 348 24.82 -17.18 -17.33
C PRO A 348 23.48 -17.01 -16.57
N ASP A 349 23.03 -15.76 -16.41
CA ASP A 349 21.75 -15.37 -15.78
C ASP A 349 21.54 -15.67 -14.28
N ALA A 350 22.45 -16.38 -13.59
CA ALA A 350 22.27 -16.81 -12.19
C ALA A 350 21.95 -15.66 -11.20
N LEU A 351 22.56 -14.48 -11.41
CA LEU A 351 22.42 -13.31 -10.54
C LEU A 351 21.64 -12.15 -11.17
N LYS A 352 20.79 -12.42 -12.17
CA LYS A 352 19.94 -11.37 -12.74
C LYS A 352 19.01 -10.81 -11.67
N LEU A 353 19.13 -9.52 -11.38
CA LEU A 353 18.31 -8.82 -10.39
C LEU A 353 16.89 -8.64 -10.96
N THR A 354 15.95 -9.46 -10.49
CA THR A 354 14.52 -9.32 -10.80
C THR A 354 13.87 -8.35 -9.81
N PRO A 355 12.71 -7.76 -10.14
CA PRO A 355 11.96 -6.95 -9.18
C PRO A 355 11.60 -7.74 -7.90
N GLU A 356 11.35 -9.04 -8.02
CA GLU A 356 11.12 -9.93 -6.87
C GLU A 356 12.34 -10.00 -5.93
N LYS A 357 13.53 -10.28 -6.48
CA LYS A 357 14.78 -10.32 -5.71
C LYS A 357 15.06 -9.00 -5.01
N TYR A 358 14.71 -7.88 -5.66
CA TYR A 358 14.85 -6.55 -5.09
C TYR A 358 13.93 -6.31 -3.89
N LEU A 359 12.66 -6.74 -4.00
CA LEU A 359 11.70 -6.65 -2.90
C LEU A 359 12.15 -7.52 -1.71
N LEU A 360 12.64 -8.74 -1.97
CA LEU A 360 13.17 -9.63 -0.94
C LEU A 360 14.38 -9.00 -0.23
N ALA A 361 15.32 -8.42 -0.98
CA ALA A 361 16.50 -7.76 -0.43
C ALA A 361 16.17 -6.55 0.47
N LEU A 362 15.05 -5.87 0.19
CA LEU A 362 14.61 -4.66 0.89
C LEU A 362 13.53 -4.92 1.95
N ASN A 363 13.48 -6.15 2.47
CA ASN A 363 12.61 -6.52 3.58
C ASN A 363 11.11 -6.33 3.25
N CYS A 364 10.71 -6.76 2.04
CA CYS A 364 9.31 -6.91 1.62
C CYS A 364 8.94 -8.40 1.46
N SER A 365 9.53 -9.28 2.28
CA SER A 365 9.37 -10.73 2.19
C SER A 365 7.93 -11.19 2.43
N LYS A 366 7.22 -10.59 3.40
CA LYS A 366 5.81 -10.88 3.66
C LYS A 366 4.96 -10.52 2.45
N PHE A 367 5.15 -9.33 1.88
CA PHE A 367 4.40 -8.89 0.70
C PHE A 367 4.62 -9.84 -0.50
N VAL A 368 5.86 -10.24 -0.76
CA VAL A 368 6.18 -11.23 -1.81
C VAL A 368 5.53 -12.58 -1.50
N SER A 369 5.61 -13.08 -0.26
CA SER A 369 4.99 -14.36 0.12
C SER A 369 3.47 -14.38 -0.08
N LEU A 370 2.79 -13.25 0.18
CA LEU A 370 1.35 -13.12 -0.04
C LEU A 370 1.03 -13.14 -1.53
N LEU A 371 1.85 -12.52 -2.39
CA LEU A 371 1.67 -12.57 -3.84
C LEU A 371 1.83 -13.99 -4.39
N HIS A 372 2.78 -14.77 -3.86
CA HIS A 372 2.90 -16.20 -4.16
C HIS A 372 1.64 -16.97 -3.74
N SER A 373 1.08 -16.69 -2.56
CA SER A 373 -0.10 -17.40 -2.04
C SER A 373 -1.36 -17.28 -2.91
N VAL A 374 -1.47 -16.21 -3.70
CA VAL A 374 -2.61 -15.95 -4.60
C VAL A 374 -2.24 -16.01 -6.09
N ASN A 375 -1.06 -16.54 -6.42
CA ASN A 375 -0.57 -16.69 -7.79
C ASN A 375 -0.50 -15.38 -8.60
N LEU A 376 -0.04 -14.29 -7.97
CA LEU A 376 0.19 -12.98 -8.60
C LEU A 376 1.65 -12.69 -8.95
N THR A 377 2.52 -13.71 -8.90
CA THR A 377 3.95 -13.60 -9.20
C THR A 377 4.23 -13.06 -10.62
N GLY A 378 3.31 -13.31 -11.56
CA GLY A 378 3.37 -12.76 -12.91
C GLY A 378 3.43 -11.22 -12.95
N LEU A 379 2.84 -10.53 -11.97
CA LEU A 379 2.88 -9.06 -11.92
C LEU A 379 4.25 -8.49 -11.53
N ILE A 380 5.13 -9.32 -10.95
CA ILE A 380 6.47 -8.92 -10.52
C ILE A 380 7.54 -9.42 -11.51
N ASN A 381 7.35 -10.64 -12.02
CA ASN A 381 8.35 -11.34 -12.83
C ASN A 381 8.20 -11.13 -14.34
N ASP A 382 7.07 -10.59 -14.80
CA ASP A 382 6.91 -10.21 -16.20
C ASP A 382 7.83 -9.02 -16.54
N THR A 383 8.78 -9.25 -17.43
CA THR A 383 9.74 -8.23 -17.89
C THR A 383 9.22 -7.43 -19.08
N ASP A 384 8.14 -7.87 -19.73
CA ASP A 384 7.60 -7.23 -20.94
C ASP A 384 6.66 -6.08 -20.61
N THR A 385 5.89 -6.23 -19.52
CA THR A 385 4.96 -5.22 -19.05
C THR A 385 5.62 -4.23 -18.10
N LYS A 386 5.21 -2.95 -18.20
CA LYS A 386 5.69 -1.90 -17.31
C LYS A 386 4.73 -1.78 -16.16
N TYR A 387 5.23 -1.91 -14.93
CA TYR A 387 4.44 -1.76 -13.72
C TYR A 387 5.09 -0.78 -12.74
N THR A 388 4.24 -0.10 -11.97
CA THR A 388 4.63 0.59 -10.75
C THR A 388 4.05 -0.19 -9.57
N ILE A 389 4.92 -0.72 -8.70
CA ILE A 389 4.59 -1.52 -7.53
C ILE A 389 4.60 -0.61 -6.30
N LEU A 390 3.51 -0.62 -5.56
CA LEU A 390 3.37 0.07 -4.28
C LEU A 390 3.59 -0.97 -3.17
N ALA A 391 4.83 -1.09 -2.69
CA ALA A 391 5.25 -2.19 -1.83
C ALA A 391 5.32 -1.77 -0.35
N PRO A 392 4.50 -2.34 0.54
CA PRO A 392 4.71 -2.20 1.98
C PRO A 392 5.91 -3.07 2.43
N ARG A 393 6.73 -2.53 3.34
CA ARG A 393 7.82 -3.29 3.98
C ARG A 393 7.29 -4.21 5.08
N ASP A 394 8.09 -5.16 5.52
CA ASP A 394 7.69 -6.18 6.49
C ASP A 394 7.38 -5.62 7.87
N ASP A 395 8.06 -4.54 8.28
CA ASP A 395 7.77 -3.78 9.50
C ASP A 395 6.39 -3.13 9.41
N ILE A 396 6.05 -2.54 8.27
CA ILE A 396 4.72 -1.99 8.00
C ILE A 396 3.68 -3.12 7.98
N MET A 397 3.91 -4.19 7.23
CA MET A 397 2.98 -5.32 7.13
C MET A 397 2.68 -5.94 8.50
N SER A 398 3.68 -6.00 9.41
CA SER A 398 3.50 -6.52 10.77
C SER A 398 2.61 -5.70 11.70
N ILE A 399 2.27 -4.46 11.31
CA ILE A 399 1.35 -3.60 12.06
C ILE A 399 -0.10 -3.87 11.63
N PHE A 400 -0.29 -4.30 10.38
CA PHE A 400 -1.59 -4.46 9.75
C PHE A 400 -2.02 -5.92 9.58
N ASP A 401 -1.21 -6.90 10.03
CA ASP A 401 -1.51 -8.35 9.97
C ASP A 401 -2.45 -8.83 11.10
N GLY A 402 -3.42 -7.98 11.47
CA GLY A 402 -4.46 -8.27 12.46
C GLY A 402 -5.51 -9.28 12.00
N PRO A 403 -6.48 -9.64 12.86
CA PRO A 403 -7.53 -10.62 12.55
C PRO A 403 -8.43 -10.21 11.37
N ASP A 404 -8.50 -8.92 11.06
CA ASP A 404 -9.28 -8.37 9.95
C ASP A 404 -8.51 -8.40 8.62
N PHE A 405 -7.22 -8.81 8.61
CA PHE A 405 -6.44 -8.91 7.38
C PHE A 405 -6.83 -10.17 6.57
N PRO A 406 -7.02 -10.06 5.24
CA PRO A 406 -7.42 -11.19 4.41
C PRO A 406 -6.47 -12.39 4.50
N GLN A 407 -7.02 -13.59 4.65
CA GLN A 407 -6.23 -14.81 4.78
C GLN A 407 -5.51 -15.17 3.47
N PRO A 408 -4.31 -15.79 3.52
CA PRO A 408 -3.60 -16.30 2.35
C PRO A 408 -4.48 -17.20 1.48
N GLY A 409 -4.43 -17.00 0.16
CA GLY A 409 -5.20 -17.78 -0.83
C GLY A 409 -6.67 -17.36 -1.02
N THR A 410 -7.15 -16.32 -0.32
CA THR A 410 -8.52 -15.79 -0.54
C THR A 410 -8.58 -14.84 -1.75
N GLU A 411 -9.74 -14.76 -2.40
CA GLU A 411 -9.97 -13.78 -3.48
C GLU A 411 -9.93 -12.33 -2.94
N GLU A 412 -10.30 -12.11 -1.67
CA GLU A 412 -10.18 -10.81 -1.01
C GLU A 412 -8.72 -10.36 -0.90
N LEU A 413 -7.81 -11.27 -0.52
CA LEU A 413 -6.37 -10.98 -0.51
C LEU A 413 -5.85 -10.68 -1.92
N LYS A 414 -6.25 -11.48 -2.91
CA LYS A 414 -5.86 -11.26 -4.30
C LYS A 414 -6.31 -9.89 -4.80
N ARG A 415 -7.54 -9.49 -4.48
CA ARG A 415 -8.11 -8.17 -4.78
C ARG A 415 -7.30 -7.05 -4.13
N LEU A 416 -6.98 -7.19 -2.84
CA LEU A 416 -6.14 -6.25 -2.09
C LEU A 416 -4.76 -6.10 -2.73
N LEU A 417 -4.10 -7.21 -3.06
CA LEU A 417 -2.76 -7.20 -3.63
C LEU A 417 -2.73 -6.61 -5.04
N GLN A 418 -3.71 -6.90 -5.91
CA GLN A 418 -3.79 -6.30 -7.24
C GLN A 418 -3.93 -4.76 -7.20
N TYR A 419 -4.55 -4.22 -6.14
CA TYR A 419 -4.70 -2.78 -5.96
C TYR A 419 -3.36 -2.05 -5.73
N HIS A 420 -2.29 -2.79 -5.39
CA HIS A 420 -0.94 -2.25 -5.19
C HIS A 420 -0.13 -2.15 -6.48
N PHE A 421 -0.65 -2.60 -7.62
CA PHE A 421 0.04 -2.56 -8.91
C PHE A 421 -0.62 -1.54 -9.82
N LEU A 422 0.16 -0.62 -10.38
CA LEU A 422 -0.30 0.35 -11.36
C LEU A 422 0.30 0.00 -12.72
N PRO A 423 -0.51 -0.25 -13.76
CA PRO A 423 -0.02 -0.40 -15.12
C PRO A 423 0.73 0.87 -15.57
N GLY A 424 1.89 0.68 -16.16
CA GLY A 424 2.78 1.74 -16.61
C GLY A 424 3.80 2.21 -15.56
N LYS A 425 4.72 3.08 -16.01
CA LYS A 425 5.78 3.64 -15.18
C LYS A 425 5.46 5.08 -14.76
N TRP A 426 5.06 5.24 -13.50
CA TRP A 426 4.58 6.47 -12.89
C TRP A 426 5.69 7.19 -12.10
N LEU A 427 6.59 7.86 -12.83
CA LEU A 427 7.63 8.71 -12.24
C LEU A 427 6.99 9.91 -11.52
N PRO A 428 7.62 10.47 -10.47
CA PRO A 428 7.07 11.61 -9.73
C PRO A 428 6.73 12.80 -10.62
N SER A 429 7.53 13.05 -11.67
CA SER A 429 7.30 14.13 -12.64
C SER A 429 6.02 13.97 -13.49
N LYS A 430 5.43 12.77 -13.55
CA LYS A 430 4.19 12.49 -14.29
C LYS A 430 2.95 12.58 -13.40
N LEU A 431 3.13 12.55 -12.08
CA LEU A 431 2.05 12.58 -11.11
C LEU A 431 1.53 14.00 -10.95
N LYS A 432 0.22 14.15 -10.85
CA LYS A 432 -0.45 15.44 -10.62
C LYS A 432 -1.36 15.31 -9.42
N ASN A 433 -1.43 16.36 -8.61
CA ASN A 433 -2.33 16.36 -7.46
C ASN A 433 -3.79 16.20 -7.92
N GLY A 434 -4.52 15.26 -7.31
CA GLY A 434 -5.90 14.92 -7.64
C GLY A 434 -6.08 14.03 -8.87
N SER A 435 -5.00 13.47 -9.45
CA SER A 435 -5.14 12.51 -10.55
C SER A 435 -5.61 11.14 -10.05
N LEU A 436 -6.47 10.49 -10.82
CA LEU A 436 -6.88 9.09 -10.61
C LEU A 436 -6.07 8.20 -11.55
N LEU A 437 -5.40 7.19 -11.00
CA LEU A 437 -4.62 6.21 -11.75
C LEU A 437 -5.31 4.85 -11.76
N GLU A 438 -5.36 4.19 -12.91
CA GLU A 438 -5.84 2.80 -12.98
C GLU A 438 -4.87 1.85 -12.28
N THR A 439 -5.42 0.88 -11.57
CA THR A 439 -4.69 -0.20 -10.90
C THR A 439 -4.83 -1.51 -11.69
N ALA A 440 -4.07 -2.55 -11.33
CA ALA A 440 -4.19 -3.88 -11.92
C ALA A 440 -5.43 -4.63 -11.41
N LEU A 441 -6.12 -4.11 -10.40
CA LEU A 441 -7.35 -4.69 -9.86
C LEU A 441 -8.51 -4.48 -10.85
N GLU A 442 -9.03 -5.58 -11.39
CA GLU A 442 -10.25 -5.60 -12.20
C GLU A 442 -11.45 -5.92 -11.31
N GLU A 443 -12.45 -5.04 -11.31
CA GLU A 443 -13.64 -5.18 -10.46
C GLU A 443 -14.86 -5.61 -11.30
N PRO A 444 -15.56 -6.68 -10.92
CA PRO A 444 -16.85 -7.00 -11.54
C PRO A 444 -17.87 -5.88 -11.31
N GLY A 445 -17.75 -5.17 -10.18
CA GLY A 445 -18.56 -3.98 -9.85
C GLY A 445 -18.35 -2.81 -10.82
N LEU A 446 -17.28 -2.79 -11.61
CA LEU A 446 -17.02 -1.76 -12.61
C LEU A 446 -17.26 -2.28 -14.04
N ASN A 447 -18.12 -3.29 -14.22
CA ASN A 447 -18.33 -4.00 -15.50
C ASN A 447 -17.04 -4.62 -16.06
N GLY A 448 -16.16 -5.11 -15.18
CA GLY A 448 -14.84 -5.63 -15.56
C GLY A 448 -13.80 -4.53 -15.83
N GLY A 449 -14.12 -3.28 -15.50
CA GLY A 449 -13.17 -2.17 -15.52
C GLY A 449 -12.12 -2.28 -14.42
N ARG A 450 -11.01 -1.55 -14.59
CA ARG A 450 -9.96 -1.44 -13.59
C ARG A 450 -10.37 -0.45 -12.50
N GLN A 451 -10.09 -0.80 -11.24
CA GLN A 451 -10.27 0.10 -10.12
C GLN A 451 -9.22 1.22 -10.18
N VAL A 452 -9.60 2.42 -9.73
CA VAL A 452 -8.73 3.59 -9.71
C VAL A 452 -8.18 3.88 -8.31
N LEU A 453 -7.08 4.61 -8.27
CA LEU A 453 -6.37 5.02 -7.07
C LEU A 453 -6.11 6.53 -7.14
N SER A 454 -6.47 7.24 -6.07
CA SER A 454 -6.20 8.68 -5.97
C SER A 454 -4.73 8.95 -5.70
N VAL A 455 -4.22 10.02 -6.30
CA VAL A 455 -2.86 10.51 -6.09
C VAL A 455 -2.88 11.93 -5.55
N GLU A 456 -2.22 12.12 -4.43
CA GLU A 456 -1.98 13.42 -3.82
C GLU A 456 -0.50 13.75 -3.95
N VAL A 457 -0.21 14.97 -4.42
CA VAL A 457 1.17 15.45 -4.58
C VAL A 457 1.29 16.76 -3.81
N HIS A 458 2.12 16.75 -2.77
CA HIS A 458 2.47 17.95 -2.02
C HIS A 458 3.85 18.44 -2.46
N ASP A 459 3.87 19.61 -3.11
CA ASP A 459 5.10 20.34 -3.43
C ASP A 459 5.54 21.16 -2.21
N GLU A 460 6.40 20.61 -1.36
CA GLU A 460 7.16 21.40 -0.38
C GLU A 460 8.52 21.80 -0.95
N ASP A 461 8.70 23.11 -1.22
CA ASP A 461 9.93 23.79 -1.62
C ASP A 461 10.74 23.18 -2.78
N LYS A 462 11.25 24.04 -3.67
CA LYS A 462 11.98 23.68 -4.91
C LYS A 462 13.28 22.86 -4.75
N LYS A 463 13.58 22.30 -3.57
CA LYS A 463 14.83 21.58 -3.26
C LYS A 463 14.66 20.23 -2.53
N LYS A 464 13.45 19.72 -2.27
CA LYS A 464 13.26 18.37 -1.70
C LYS A 464 12.11 17.60 -2.36
N VAL A 465 12.20 16.27 -2.25
CA VAL A 465 11.37 15.25 -2.86
C VAL A 465 9.88 15.58 -2.71
N SER A 466 9.14 15.60 -3.83
CA SER A 466 7.68 15.72 -3.83
C SER A 466 7.09 14.63 -2.94
N ASN A 467 6.36 15.01 -1.89
CA ASN A 467 5.74 14.04 -1.00
C ASN A 467 4.48 13.52 -1.70
N VAL A 468 4.55 12.29 -2.22
CA VAL A 468 3.48 11.65 -2.96
C VAL A 468 2.70 10.75 -2.02
N ARG A 469 1.37 10.78 -2.13
CA ARG A 469 0.50 9.80 -1.49
C ARG A 469 -0.35 9.08 -2.51
N PHE A 470 -0.49 7.78 -2.33
CA PHE A 470 -1.30 6.89 -3.15
C PHE A 470 -2.44 6.35 -2.29
N GLY A 471 -3.69 6.70 -2.59
CA GLY A 471 -4.84 6.26 -1.79
C GLY A 471 -4.74 6.60 -0.31
N GLY A 472 -4.15 7.76 0.02
CA GLY A 472 -3.85 8.19 1.39
C GLY A 472 -2.53 7.66 1.97
N ALA A 473 -1.92 6.62 1.41
CA ALA A 473 -0.63 6.07 1.86
C ALA A 473 0.54 6.92 1.35
N GLY A 474 1.36 7.44 2.27
CA GLY A 474 2.56 8.22 1.92
C GLY A 474 3.71 7.33 1.46
N THR A 475 4.55 7.86 0.55
CA THR A 475 5.76 7.18 0.10
C THR A 475 6.91 7.31 1.12
N ILE A 476 7.60 6.20 1.42
CA ILE A 476 8.76 6.14 2.31
C ILE A 476 10.05 6.12 1.50
N GLY A 477 10.82 7.20 1.57
CA GLY A 477 12.10 7.32 0.86
C GLY A 477 11.92 7.53 -0.64
N ASP A 478 13.00 7.34 -1.39
CA ASP A 478 13.00 7.49 -2.84
C ASP A 478 12.46 6.24 -3.55
N HIS A 479 11.88 6.44 -4.74
CA HIS A 479 11.46 5.34 -5.60
C HIS A 479 12.66 4.60 -6.17
N VAL A 480 12.48 3.32 -6.45
CA VAL A 480 13.51 2.49 -7.07
C VAL A 480 13.06 2.07 -8.47
N GLU A 481 13.94 2.29 -9.44
CA GLU A 481 13.76 1.81 -10.80
C GLU A 481 14.56 0.52 -11.05
N ILE A 482 13.86 -0.52 -11.50
CA ILE A 482 14.43 -1.85 -11.79
C ILE A 482 13.94 -2.26 -13.17
N GLN A 483 14.80 -2.14 -14.19
CA GLN A 483 14.47 -2.49 -15.58
C GLN A 483 13.18 -1.76 -16.05
N ASN A 484 12.07 -2.49 -16.20
CA ASN A 484 10.77 -1.98 -16.64
C ASN A 484 9.80 -1.70 -15.49
N THR A 485 10.23 -1.91 -14.24
CA THR A 485 9.41 -1.81 -13.03
C THR A 485 9.87 -0.64 -12.17
N LEU A 486 8.91 0.05 -11.57
CA LEU A 486 9.14 1.13 -10.62
C LEU A 486 8.55 0.73 -9.27
N VAL A 487 9.29 0.89 -8.17
CA VAL A 487 8.84 0.51 -6.84
C VAL A 487 8.78 1.74 -5.95
N TYR A 488 7.62 1.96 -5.32
CA TYR A 488 7.45 2.91 -4.22
C TYR A 488 7.20 2.13 -2.93
N PHE A 489 7.92 2.48 -1.87
CA PHE A 489 7.59 1.97 -0.53
C PHE A 489 6.48 2.81 0.07
N ILE A 490 5.46 2.19 0.65
CA ILE A 490 4.28 2.89 1.18
C ILE A 490 4.16 2.76 2.70
N SER A 491 3.55 3.75 3.34
CA SER A 491 3.42 3.85 4.80
C SER A 491 2.44 2.87 5.44
N HIS A 492 1.52 2.32 4.65
CA HIS A 492 0.58 1.28 5.06
C HIS A 492 0.05 0.57 3.81
N PRO A 493 -0.44 -0.67 3.93
CA PRO A 493 -1.10 -1.36 2.82
C PRO A 493 -2.29 -0.56 2.30
N LEU A 494 -2.52 -0.62 1.00
CA LEU A 494 -3.69 -0.03 0.34
C LEU A 494 -4.89 -0.96 0.53
N VAL A 495 -6.03 -0.36 0.85
CA VAL A 495 -7.30 -1.06 0.98
C VAL A 495 -8.16 -0.71 -0.24
N PRO A 496 -8.62 -1.69 -1.02
CA PRO A 496 -9.55 -1.43 -2.13
C PRO A 496 -10.82 -0.74 -1.64
N PRO A 497 -11.46 0.12 -2.46
CA PRO A 497 -12.70 0.77 -2.09
C PRO A 497 -13.81 -0.22 -1.65
N PRO A 498 -14.54 0.08 -0.56
CA PRO A 498 -15.61 -0.79 -0.05
C PRO A 498 -16.90 -0.64 -0.87
N ASP A 499 -17.97 -1.33 -0.44
CA ASP A 499 -19.28 -1.16 -1.06
C ASP A 499 -19.80 0.28 -0.88
N VAL A 500 -20.72 0.70 -1.76
CA VAL A 500 -21.21 2.09 -1.77
C VAL A 500 -21.79 2.52 -0.43
N LEU A 501 -22.55 1.67 0.26
CA LEU A 501 -23.18 2.05 1.53
C LEU A 501 -22.13 2.10 2.64
N GLU A 502 -21.19 1.16 2.66
CA GLU A 502 -20.08 1.17 3.61
C GLU A 502 -19.16 2.39 3.44
N ALA A 503 -18.90 2.81 2.19
CA ALA A 503 -18.12 4.02 1.91
C ALA A 503 -18.76 5.30 2.48
N ILE A 504 -20.10 5.37 2.49
CA ILE A 504 -20.87 6.55 2.91
C ILE A 504 -21.14 6.55 4.41
N LEU A 505 -21.22 5.38 5.06
CA LEU A 505 -21.56 5.22 6.49
C LEU A 505 -20.83 6.18 7.45
N PRO A 506 -19.52 6.47 7.27
CA PRO A 506 -18.80 7.37 8.17
C PRO A 506 -19.23 8.84 8.06
N ASP A 507 -19.90 9.23 6.97
CA ASP A 507 -20.26 10.63 6.70
C ASP A 507 -21.63 10.99 7.30
N LEU A 508 -21.60 11.75 8.40
CA LEU A 508 -22.79 12.14 9.15
C LEU A 508 -23.73 13.04 8.33
N ASP A 509 -23.20 13.81 7.38
CA ASP A 509 -23.97 14.73 6.55
C ASP A 509 -24.82 13.99 5.51
N LEU A 510 -24.57 12.71 5.28
CA LEU A 510 -25.32 11.86 4.33
C LEU A 510 -26.34 10.93 5.02
N SER A 511 -26.48 11.04 6.34
CA SER A 511 -27.29 10.13 7.16
C SER A 511 -28.79 10.11 6.81
N GLN A 512 -29.39 11.23 6.41
CA GLN A 512 -30.82 11.27 6.03
C GLN A 512 -31.08 10.53 4.72
N PHE A 513 -30.19 10.68 3.72
CA PHE A 513 -30.29 9.92 2.48
C PHE A 513 -30.15 8.42 2.75
N LEU A 514 -29.17 8.05 3.57
CA LEU A 514 -28.92 6.66 3.94
C LEU A 514 -30.11 6.03 4.69
N ALA A 515 -30.74 6.77 5.61
CA ALA A 515 -31.97 6.35 6.26
C ALA A 515 -33.12 6.14 5.26
N GLY A 516 -33.20 6.99 4.23
CA GLY A 516 -34.10 6.80 3.09
C GLY A 516 -33.83 5.49 2.36
N VAL A 517 -32.56 5.22 2.00
CA VAL A 517 -32.15 3.97 1.33
C VAL A 517 -32.55 2.74 2.14
N PHE A 518 -32.24 2.70 3.44
CA PHE A 518 -32.60 1.58 4.31
C PHE A 518 -34.10 1.44 4.58
N SER A 519 -34.88 2.51 4.39
CA SER A 519 -36.35 2.46 4.46
C SER A 519 -36.98 1.85 3.19
N THR A 520 -36.19 1.65 2.12
CA THR A 520 -36.64 1.06 0.85
C THR A 520 -36.11 -0.36 0.62
N SER A 521 -36.58 -1.00 -0.46
CA SER A 521 -36.03 -2.29 -0.91
C SER A 521 -34.83 -2.16 -1.88
N LYS A 522 -34.24 -0.96 -2.02
CA LYS A 522 -33.21 -0.67 -3.05
C LYS A 522 -31.77 -0.74 -2.58
N ALA A 523 -31.52 -0.89 -1.28
CA ALA A 523 -30.15 -0.96 -0.72
C ALA A 523 -29.28 -2.00 -1.45
N GLU A 524 -29.79 -3.22 -1.63
CA GLU A 524 -29.06 -4.30 -2.31
C GLU A 524 -28.84 -4.00 -3.80
N LYS A 525 -29.81 -3.34 -4.45
CA LYS A 525 -29.67 -2.94 -5.85
C LYS A 525 -28.54 -1.92 -6.01
N LEU A 526 -28.42 -0.94 -5.11
CA LEU A 526 -27.33 0.04 -5.16
C LEU A 526 -25.96 -0.60 -4.87
N ARG A 527 -25.89 -1.61 -3.99
CA ARG A 527 -24.66 -2.35 -3.69
C ARG A 527 -24.14 -3.17 -4.87
N THR A 528 -25.06 -3.76 -5.64
CA THR A 528 -24.71 -4.78 -6.65
C THR A 528 -24.75 -4.27 -8.09
N THR A 529 -25.41 -3.14 -8.35
CA THR A 529 -25.48 -2.60 -9.71
C THR A 529 -24.10 -2.10 -10.13
N PRO A 530 -23.50 -2.66 -11.19
CA PRO A 530 -22.17 -2.28 -11.59
C PRO A 530 -22.15 -0.92 -12.29
N ALA A 531 -20.98 -0.28 -12.29
CA ALA A 531 -20.68 0.95 -13.00
C ALA A 531 -21.65 2.11 -12.71
N THR A 532 -21.93 2.38 -11.44
CA THR A 532 -22.93 3.37 -11.00
C THR A 532 -22.26 4.58 -10.36
N SER A 533 -22.69 5.80 -10.71
CA SER A 533 -22.33 7.02 -9.95
C SER A 533 -23.48 7.46 -9.09
N LEU A 534 -23.26 7.63 -7.80
CA LEU A 534 -24.32 8.03 -6.87
C LEU A 534 -24.16 9.51 -6.51
N LEU A 535 -25.17 10.31 -6.84
CA LEU A 535 -25.24 11.73 -6.52
C LEU A 535 -26.05 11.91 -5.23
N ILE A 536 -25.40 12.14 -4.09
CA ILE A 536 -26.08 12.11 -2.78
C ILE A 536 -26.34 13.52 -2.27
N PRO A 537 -27.61 13.88 -2.00
CA PRO A 537 -27.93 15.13 -1.33
C PRO A 537 -27.58 15.06 0.15
N GLY A 538 -26.90 16.09 0.67
CA GLY A 538 -26.62 16.21 2.11
C GLY A 538 -27.88 16.46 2.96
N ASN A 539 -27.78 16.33 4.29
CA ASN A 539 -28.89 16.54 5.23
C ASN A 539 -29.55 17.93 5.10
N ALA A 540 -28.77 18.94 4.74
CA ALA A 540 -29.25 20.29 4.51
C ALA A 540 -30.22 20.36 3.30
N ALA A 541 -30.00 19.53 2.27
CA ALA A 541 -30.87 19.41 1.10
C ALA A 541 -32.30 19.05 1.46
N PHE A 542 -32.47 18.01 2.30
CA PHE A 542 -33.78 17.54 2.77
C PHE A 542 -34.50 18.58 3.64
N THR A 543 -33.74 19.44 4.34
CA THR A 543 -34.30 20.55 5.10
C THR A 543 -34.79 21.67 4.16
N ARG A 544 -34.01 22.00 3.12
CA ARG A 544 -34.37 23.02 2.13
C ARG A 544 -35.54 22.62 1.24
N ALA A 545 -35.60 21.36 0.82
CA ALA A 545 -36.72 20.76 0.10
C ALA A 545 -38.08 20.90 0.83
N GLY A 546 -38.02 21.15 2.15
CA GLY A 546 -39.18 21.41 3.00
C GLY A 546 -39.60 20.18 3.78
N LEU A 547 -39.90 20.36 5.08
CA LEU A 547 -40.24 19.27 5.98
C LEU A 547 -41.44 18.45 5.51
N LEU A 548 -42.39 19.03 4.76
CA LEU A 548 -43.56 18.28 4.26
C LEU A 548 -43.18 17.30 3.16
N VAL A 549 -42.23 17.66 2.30
CA VAL A 549 -41.73 16.77 1.24
C VAL A 549 -40.97 15.61 1.89
N SER A 550 -40.05 15.92 2.80
CA SER A 550 -39.28 14.93 3.54
C SER A 550 -40.17 14.01 4.40
N ALA A 551 -41.19 14.57 5.07
CA ALA A 551 -42.15 13.77 5.84
C ALA A 551 -43.04 12.89 4.95
N HIS A 552 -43.41 13.35 3.75
CA HIS A 552 -44.13 12.51 2.78
C HIS A 552 -43.24 11.36 2.32
N LEU A 553 -42.03 11.65 1.82
CA LEU A 553 -41.11 10.64 1.26
C LEU A 553 -40.72 9.56 2.28
N LEU A 554 -40.51 9.94 3.53
CA LEU A 554 -40.19 8.99 4.61
C LEU A 554 -41.44 8.30 5.19
N SER A 555 -42.64 8.63 4.72
CA SER A 555 -43.86 7.97 5.17
C SER A 555 -43.97 6.55 4.58
N PRO A 556 -44.48 5.56 5.34
CA PRO A 556 -44.68 4.21 4.82
C PRO A 556 -45.57 4.15 3.57
N SER A 557 -46.49 5.10 3.42
CA SER A 557 -47.38 5.19 2.25
C SER A 557 -46.72 5.72 0.98
N ALA A 558 -45.54 6.32 1.08
CA ALA A 558 -44.82 6.92 -0.06
C ALA A 558 -43.57 6.14 -0.47
N LYS A 559 -43.46 4.87 -0.06
CA LYS A 559 -42.28 4.03 -0.33
C LYS A 559 -41.92 3.99 -1.82
N ASP A 560 -42.91 3.89 -2.72
CA ASP A 560 -42.68 3.88 -4.17
C ASP A 560 -42.13 5.23 -4.69
N ASP A 561 -42.62 6.34 -4.16
CA ASP A 561 -42.11 7.69 -4.49
C ASP A 561 -40.65 7.82 -4.03
N LEU A 562 -40.33 7.38 -2.81
CA LEU A 562 -38.96 7.40 -2.27
C LEU A 562 -38.01 6.49 -3.06
N GLU A 563 -38.46 5.30 -3.46
CA GLU A 563 -37.69 4.38 -4.30
C GLU A 563 -37.29 5.04 -5.63
N LYS A 564 -38.21 5.75 -6.29
CA LYS A 564 -37.92 6.48 -7.54
C LYS A 564 -36.93 7.62 -7.31
N VAL A 565 -37.11 8.41 -6.24
CA VAL A 565 -36.17 9.49 -5.89
C VAL A 565 -34.76 8.92 -5.69
N ILE A 566 -34.60 7.85 -4.90
CA ILE A 566 -33.29 7.24 -4.64
C ILE A 566 -32.65 6.73 -5.93
N MET A 567 -33.41 6.00 -6.77
CA MET A 567 -32.86 5.46 -8.01
C MET A 567 -32.54 6.55 -9.05
N HIS A 568 -33.20 7.72 -8.99
CA HIS A 568 -32.90 8.85 -9.86
C HIS A 568 -31.55 9.52 -9.49
N HIS A 569 -31.13 9.43 -8.24
CA HIS A 569 -29.83 9.91 -7.80
C HIS A 569 -28.68 8.95 -8.18
N ALA A 570 -28.97 7.77 -8.71
CA ALA A 570 -27.98 6.81 -9.18
C ALA A 570 -27.88 6.87 -10.71
N LEU A 571 -26.76 7.35 -11.24
CA LEU A 571 -26.44 7.33 -12.67
C LEU A 571 -26.02 5.92 -13.10
N ASP A 572 -26.39 5.53 -14.32
CA ASP A 572 -26.09 4.20 -14.89
C ASP A 572 -24.65 4.05 -15.46
N SER A 573 -23.80 5.05 -15.23
CA SER A 573 -22.40 5.07 -15.66
C SER A 573 -21.51 5.66 -14.57
N VAL A 574 -20.23 5.26 -14.55
CA VAL A 574 -19.20 5.85 -13.68
C VAL A 574 -18.73 7.18 -14.28
N GLN A 575 -18.90 8.26 -13.52
CA GLN A 575 -18.58 9.62 -13.89
C GLN A 575 -17.74 10.23 -12.76
N TYR A 576 -16.43 10.31 -12.94
CA TYR A 576 -15.56 10.95 -11.97
C TYR A 576 -15.71 12.48 -12.01
N ALA A 577 -15.29 13.17 -10.96
CA ALA A 577 -15.50 14.62 -10.80
C ALA A 577 -15.01 15.43 -12.01
N HIS A 578 -13.85 15.06 -12.56
CA HIS A 578 -13.30 15.74 -13.74
C HIS A 578 -14.19 15.58 -15.00
N GLN A 579 -14.92 14.47 -15.13
CA GLN A 579 -15.86 14.24 -16.25
C GLN A 579 -17.16 15.02 -16.04
N LEU A 580 -17.61 15.16 -14.80
CA LEU A 580 -18.77 16.00 -14.48
C LEU A 580 -18.46 17.48 -14.76
N ILE A 581 -17.30 17.97 -14.33
CA ILE A 581 -16.91 19.39 -14.47
C ILE A 581 -16.48 19.74 -15.90
N ASN A 582 -15.61 18.93 -16.52
CA ASN A 582 -14.97 19.26 -17.81
C ASN A 582 -15.42 18.38 -18.98
N GLY A 583 -16.36 17.46 -18.76
CA GLY A 583 -16.84 16.55 -19.80
C GLY A 583 -17.58 17.27 -20.93
N SER A 584 -17.79 16.56 -22.04
CA SER A 584 -18.62 17.01 -23.16
C SER A 584 -20.09 16.59 -23.03
N GLN A 585 -20.37 15.56 -22.22
CA GLN A 585 -21.71 15.05 -22.01
C GLN A 585 -22.51 15.96 -21.07
N HIS A 586 -23.74 16.27 -21.43
CA HIS A 586 -24.64 17.18 -20.69
C HIS A 586 -25.87 16.48 -20.10
N SER A 587 -26.06 15.20 -20.39
CA SER A 587 -27.22 14.42 -19.92
C SER A 587 -26.77 13.00 -19.60
N PHE A 588 -27.15 12.50 -18.43
CA PHE A 588 -26.79 11.17 -17.93
C PHE A 588 -28.06 10.41 -17.58
N ALA A 589 -28.14 9.15 -18.00
CA ALA A 589 -29.26 8.29 -17.65
C ALA A 589 -29.14 7.83 -16.19
N THR A 590 -30.28 7.68 -15.54
CA THR A 590 -30.37 7.20 -14.15
C THR A 590 -30.91 5.79 -14.11
N LEU A 591 -30.65 5.08 -13.02
CA LEU A 591 -31.18 3.74 -12.78
C LEU A 591 -32.70 3.70 -12.58
N GLU A 592 -33.34 4.86 -12.39
CA GLU A 592 -34.80 5.01 -12.41
C GLU A 592 -35.36 5.03 -13.85
N GLY A 593 -34.55 5.45 -14.82
CA GLY A 593 -34.88 5.53 -16.25
C GLY A 593 -35.08 6.96 -16.78
N THR A 594 -35.09 7.96 -15.92
CA THR A 594 -35.07 9.38 -16.31
C THR A 594 -33.65 9.93 -16.37
N ASP A 595 -33.46 11.09 -17.01
CA ASP A 595 -32.12 11.68 -17.18
C ASP A 595 -31.86 12.83 -16.21
N VAL A 596 -30.60 12.98 -15.81
CA VAL A 596 -30.06 14.15 -15.09
C VAL A 596 -29.24 14.98 -16.07
N LYS A 597 -29.55 16.27 -16.16
CA LYS A 597 -28.86 17.24 -17.00
C LYS A 597 -27.80 18.00 -16.22
N VAL A 598 -26.64 18.23 -16.84
CA VAL A 598 -25.49 18.91 -16.25
C VAL A 598 -25.23 20.24 -16.97
N ASP A 599 -25.36 21.33 -16.22
CA ASP A 599 -25.07 22.69 -16.63
C ASP A 599 -23.74 23.14 -16.00
N ARG A 600 -22.77 23.52 -16.83
CA ARG A 600 -21.43 23.94 -16.38
C ARG A 600 -21.29 25.44 -16.54
N LEU A 601 -20.98 26.13 -15.45
CA LEU A 601 -20.65 27.56 -15.51
C LEU A 601 -19.17 27.77 -15.83
N SER A 602 -18.85 28.93 -16.40
CA SER A 602 -17.47 29.32 -16.76
C SER A 602 -16.54 29.46 -15.54
N ASN A 603 -17.10 29.58 -14.34
CA ASN A 603 -16.37 29.63 -13.07
C ASN A 603 -15.97 28.24 -12.51
N GLY A 604 -16.35 27.14 -13.17
CA GLY A 604 -16.07 25.76 -12.75
C GLY A 604 -17.13 25.13 -11.84
N THR A 605 -18.14 25.88 -11.40
CA THR A 605 -19.29 25.30 -10.68
C THR A 605 -20.18 24.52 -11.65
N THR A 606 -20.65 23.37 -11.18
CA THR A 606 -21.43 22.43 -11.99
C THR A 606 -22.78 22.22 -11.32
N TYR A 607 -23.87 22.45 -12.05
CA TYR A 607 -25.22 22.23 -11.59
C TYR A 607 -25.84 21.01 -12.28
N VAL A 608 -26.58 20.22 -11.52
CA VAL A 608 -27.41 19.13 -12.01
C VAL A 608 -28.89 19.49 -11.89
N SER A 609 -29.69 19.06 -12.85
CA SER A 609 -31.15 19.20 -12.83
C SER A 609 -31.84 17.92 -13.29
N ALA A 610 -32.95 17.59 -12.66
CA ALA A 610 -33.78 16.45 -13.05
C ALA A 610 -34.54 16.78 -14.35
N SER A 611 -34.74 15.78 -15.22
CA SER A 611 -35.62 15.91 -16.38
C SER A 611 -37.10 15.94 -15.96
N GLY A 612 -37.53 17.06 -15.39
CA GLY A 612 -38.89 17.33 -14.89
C GLY A 612 -39.02 17.24 -13.37
N GLY A 613 -40.24 17.09 -12.85
CA GLY A 613 -40.52 17.17 -11.41
C GLY A 613 -40.69 18.63 -10.97
N TRP A 614 -39.61 19.27 -10.52
CA TRP A 614 -39.61 20.71 -10.19
C TRP A 614 -38.96 21.53 -11.30
N ALA A 615 -39.79 22.27 -12.04
CA ALA A 615 -39.29 23.16 -13.09
C ALA A 615 -38.30 24.19 -12.53
N GLY A 616 -37.15 24.35 -13.21
CA GLY A 616 -36.09 25.29 -12.84
C GLY A 616 -35.23 24.86 -11.64
N MET A 617 -35.45 23.67 -11.08
CA MET A 617 -34.64 23.16 -9.97
C MET A 617 -33.24 22.79 -10.45
N LYS A 618 -32.22 23.35 -9.80
CA LYS A 618 -30.81 23.06 -10.02
C LYS A 618 -30.14 22.81 -8.68
N ALA A 619 -29.39 21.72 -8.57
CA ALA A 619 -28.55 21.39 -7.42
C ALA A 619 -27.08 21.51 -7.82
N GLU A 620 -26.25 22.11 -6.99
CA GLU A 620 -24.81 22.17 -7.18
C GLU A 620 -24.18 20.80 -6.92
N VAL A 621 -23.29 20.36 -7.79
CA VAL A 621 -22.45 19.18 -7.58
C VAL A 621 -21.21 19.62 -6.81
N ILE A 622 -21.02 19.07 -5.62
CA ILE A 622 -19.79 19.24 -4.84
C ILE A 622 -18.85 18.11 -5.27
N PRO A 623 -17.82 18.41 -6.09
CA PRO A 623 -16.98 17.38 -6.68
C PRO A 623 -16.13 16.69 -5.60
N ARG A 624 -16.43 15.42 -5.37
CA ARG A 624 -15.71 14.57 -4.41
C ARG A 624 -15.69 13.17 -5.00
N ASP A 625 -14.51 12.66 -5.36
CA ASP A 625 -14.38 11.29 -5.88
C ASP A 625 -14.30 10.29 -4.70
N LEU A 626 -15.42 10.04 -4.02
CA LEU A 626 -15.49 8.95 -3.04
C LEU A 626 -15.63 7.63 -3.80
N LEU A 627 -14.51 6.94 -3.97
CA LEU A 627 -14.41 5.69 -4.72
C LEU A 627 -15.14 4.56 -4.00
N THR A 628 -15.82 3.70 -4.75
CA THR A 628 -16.52 2.52 -4.25
C THR A 628 -16.24 1.31 -5.15
N GLN A 629 -16.65 0.12 -4.71
CA GLN A 629 -16.50 -1.10 -5.51
C GLN A 629 -17.29 -1.05 -6.84
N THR A 630 -18.42 -0.34 -6.88
CA THR A 630 -19.30 -0.26 -8.06
C THR A 630 -19.20 1.04 -8.84
N GLY A 631 -18.46 2.03 -8.34
CA GLY A 631 -18.24 3.29 -9.04
C GLY A 631 -17.78 4.40 -8.10
N VAL A 632 -18.53 5.50 -8.07
CA VAL A 632 -18.13 6.73 -7.37
C VAL A 632 -19.33 7.43 -6.76
N VAL A 633 -19.12 8.13 -5.64
CA VAL A 633 -20.15 8.91 -4.96
C VAL A 633 -19.76 10.39 -5.00
N HIS A 634 -20.68 11.24 -5.42
CA HIS A 634 -20.55 12.72 -5.38
C HIS A 634 -21.62 13.31 -4.47
N GLU A 635 -21.31 14.43 -3.83
CA GLU A 635 -22.28 15.14 -3.00
C GLU A 635 -23.06 16.19 -3.82
N LEU A 636 -24.33 16.37 -3.50
CA LEU A 636 -25.21 17.39 -4.07
C LEU A 636 -25.68 18.36 -3.00
N SER A 637 -25.85 19.62 -3.41
CA SER A 637 -26.47 20.62 -2.55
C SER A 637 -27.94 20.27 -2.26
N ASP A 638 -28.74 19.95 -3.28
CA ASP A 638 -30.20 19.88 -3.18
C ASP A 638 -30.79 18.55 -3.69
N LEU A 639 -32.01 18.22 -3.25
CA LEU A 639 -32.70 16.98 -3.57
C LEU A 639 -33.32 17.03 -4.97
N LEU A 640 -33.01 16.07 -5.83
CA LEU A 640 -33.58 15.97 -7.18
C LEU A 640 -34.86 15.12 -7.19
N ILE A 641 -35.99 15.73 -7.54
CA ILE A 641 -37.27 15.01 -7.69
C ILE A 641 -37.51 14.67 -9.17
N PRO A 642 -37.57 13.38 -9.56
CA PRO A 642 -37.80 13.00 -10.95
C PRO A 642 -39.26 13.26 -11.38
N ARG A 643 -39.47 13.39 -12.70
CA ARG A 643 -40.80 13.57 -13.30
C ARG A 643 -41.81 12.45 -13.01
N SER A 644 -41.34 11.26 -12.66
CA SER A 644 -42.18 10.10 -12.32
C SER A 644 -42.80 10.21 -10.92
N VAL A 645 -42.34 11.14 -10.10
CA VAL A 645 -42.83 11.38 -8.74
C VAL A 645 -43.79 12.56 -8.73
N HIS A 646 -45.07 12.24 -8.53
CA HIS A 646 -46.15 13.22 -8.46
C HIS A 646 -46.41 13.60 -7.00
N LEU A 647 -45.84 14.72 -6.55
CA LEU A 647 -46.11 15.36 -5.26
C LEU A 647 -47.32 16.29 -5.43
N THR A 648 -48.51 15.74 -5.21
CA THR A 648 -49.75 16.52 -5.23
C THR A 648 -49.91 17.32 -3.93
N ILE A 649 -50.70 18.39 -3.97
CA ILE A 649 -51.06 19.16 -2.77
C ILE A 649 -51.72 18.25 -1.74
N GLY A 650 -52.58 17.31 -2.15
CA GLY A 650 -53.22 16.34 -1.25
C GLY A 650 -52.22 15.45 -0.51
N LYS A 651 -51.15 14.97 -1.17
CA LYS A 651 -50.07 14.20 -0.53
C LYS A 651 -49.35 15.05 0.53
N LEU A 652 -49.02 16.31 0.19
CA LEU A 652 -48.34 17.23 1.11
C LEU A 652 -49.23 17.67 2.28
N VAL A 653 -50.53 17.88 2.07
CA VAL A 653 -51.51 18.17 3.15
C VAL A 653 -51.62 16.98 4.11
N LYS A 654 -51.62 15.76 3.59
CA LYS A 654 -51.61 14.55 4.42
C LYS A 654 -50.33 14.48 5.26
N ALA A 655 -49.17 14.80 4.67
CA ALA A 655 -47.90 14.89 5.39
C ALA A 655 -47.92 15.99 6.48
N ALA A 656 -48.61 17.10 6.21
CA ALA A 656 -48.85 18.18 7.18
C ALA A 656 -49.86 17.83 8.28
N LYS A 657 -50.45 16.62 8.29
CA LYS A 657 -51.55 16.24 9.18
C LYS A 657 -52.71 17.26 9.13
N GLY A 658 -53.05 17.71 7.93
CA GLY A 658 -54.13 18.69 7.67
C GLY A 658 -55.41 18.03 7.16
N ASN A 659 -55.88 16.94 7.80
CA ASN A 659 -57.03 16.18 7.31
C ASN A 659 -58.32 17.00 7.31
N THR A 660 -58.45 17.91 8.28
CA THR A 660 -59.59 18.81 8.40
C THR A 660 -59.61 19.78 7.23
N MET A 661 -58.46 20.39 6.89
CA MET A 661 -58.34 21.27 5.74
C MET A 661 -58.59 20.54 4.42
N ALA A 662 -58.06 19.33 4.24
CA ALA A 662 -58.35 18.50 3.06
C ALA A 662 -59.87 18.23 2.91
N THR A 663 -60.57 17.97 4.01
CA THR A 663 -62.02 17.74 4.02
C THR A 663 -62.79 19.01 3.64
N LEU A 664 -62.34 20.18 4.12
CA LEU A 664 -62.89 21.49 3.74
C LEU A 664 -62.72 21.75 2.25
N VAL A 665 -61.50 21.60 1.72
CA VAL A 665 -61.20 21.80 0.30
C VAL A 665 -62.05 20.88 -0.58
N ASN A 666 -62.23 19.62 -0.18
CA ASN A 666 -63.11 18.69 -0.89
C ASN A 666 -64.59 19.14 -0.86
N LYS A 667 -65.15 19.40 0.33
CA LYS A 667 -66.55 19.87 0.48
C LYS A 667 -66.84 21.20 -0.23
N ALA A 668 -65.83 22.05 -0.40
CA ALA A 668 -65.93 23.32 -1.13
C ALA A 668 -66.09 23.17 -2.65
N GLY A 669 -65.72 22.00 -3.19
CA GLY A 669 -65.62 21.74 -4.64
C GLY A 669 -64.23 21.99 -5.24
N PHE A 670 -63.18 22.11 -4.40
CA PHE A 670 -61.80 22.35 -4.84
C PHE A 670 -60.93 21.07 -4.81
N GLU A 671 -61.53 19.87 -4.89
CA GLU A 671 -60.80 18.58 -4.86
C GLU A 671 -59.74 18.47 -5.97
N TRP A 672 -60.01 19.03 -7.14
CA TRP A 672 -59.08 19.07 -8.28
C TRP A 672 -57.75 19.75 -7.94
N VAL A 673 -57.75 20.74 -7.02
CA VAL A 673 -56.52 21.38 -6.53
C VAL A 673 -55.68 20.41 -5.70
N LEU A 674 -56.32 19.59 -4.85
CA LEU A 674 -55.62 18.57 -4.06
C LEU A 674 -54.99 17.50 -4.96
N ASN A 675 -55.65 17.17 -6.08
CA ASN A 675 -55.18 16.18 -7.05
C ASN A 675 -54.19 16.76 -8.08
N GLY A 676 -54.11 18.08 -8.20
CA GLY A 676 -53.30 18.75 -9.23
C GLY A 676 -53.86 18.55 -10.64
N THR A 677 -55.18 18.42 -10.78
CA THR A 677 -55.86 18.28 -12.07
C THR A 677 -56.54 19.58 -12.49
N ALA A 678 -56.88 19.73 -13.77
CA ALA A 678 -57.69 20.86 -14.23
C ALA A 678 -59.07 20.91 -13.52
N PRO A 679 -59.67 22.11 -13.38
CA PRO A 679 -61.02 22.24 -12.83
C PRO A 679 -62.03 21.42 -13.65
N PRO A 680 -63.05 20.80 -13.01
CA PRO A 680 -64.05 20.00 -13.72
C PRO A 680 -64.83 20.81 -14.77
N ASP A 681 -65.11 20.19 -15.91
CA ASP A 681 -65.88 20.79 -17.01
C ASP A 681 -67.27 21.23 -16.54
N GLY A 682 -67.67 22.46 -16.88
CA GLY A 682 -68.95 23.05 -16.48
C GLY A 682 -69.00 23.60 -15.05
N SER A 683 -67.89 23.60 -14.32
CA SER A 683 -67.78 24.28 -13.02
C SER A 683 -67.55 25.79 -13.18
N PRO A 684 -67.87 26.62 -12.16
CA PRO A 684 -67.60 28.07 -12.19
C PRO A 684 -66.13 28.46 -12.32
N TRP A 685 -65.22 27.48 -12.25
CA TRP A 685 -63.78 27.67 -12.27
C TRP A 685 -63.14 27.14 -13.57
N ALA A 686 -63.93 26.63 -14.50
CA ALA A 686 -63.48 26.10 -15.80
C ALA A 686 -63.03 27.20 -16.80
N ASP A 687 -62.81 28.43 -16.34
CA ASP A 687 -62.29 29.53 -17.15
C ASP A 687 -60.85 29.26 -17.62
N GLU A 688 -60.48 29.76 -18.81
CA GLU A 688 -59.10 29.67 -19.36
C GLU A 688 -58.02 30.20 -18.41
N LYS A 689 -58.39 31.06 -17.44
CA LYS A 689 -57.48 31.67 -16.47
C LYS A 689 -56.92 30.69 -15.42
N TYR A 690 -57.63 29.61 -15.11
CA TYR A 690 -57.28 28.69 -14.01
C TYR A 690 -56.91 27.27 -14.48
N GLY A 691 -57.06 26.97 -15.77
CA GLY A 691 -56.76 25.65 -16.34
C GLY A 691 -55.29 25.25 -16.24
N ASP A 692 -54.37 26.21 -16.38
CA ASP A 692 -52.91 25.99 -16.37
C ASP A 692 -52.21 26.67 -15.18
N ALA A 693 -52.91 26.99 -14.09
CA ALA A 693 -52.30 27.62 -12.92
C ALA A 693 -51.71 26.58 -11.95
N GLY A 694 -50.53 26.87 -11.40
CA GLY A 694 -50.06 26.23 -10.17
C GLY A 694 -50.83 26.72 -8.96
N TRP A 695 -50.81 25.95 -7.87
CA TRP A 695 -51.56 26.31 -6.66
C TRP A 695 -50.67 26.20 -5.44
N THR A 696 -50.77 27.19 -4.55
CA THR A 696 -50.27 27.05 -3.18
C THR A 696 -51.42 27.09 -2.19
N LEU A 697 -51.49 26.07 -1.34
CA LEU A 697 -52.47 25.95 -0.27
C LEU A 697 -51.84 26.33 1.07
N LEU A 698 -52.40 27.35 1.71
CA LEU A 698 -52.17 27.61 3.12
C LEU A 698 -52.95 26.57 3.93
N CYS A 699 -52.24 25.68 4.62
CA CYS A 699 -52.83 24.53 5.31
C CYS A 699 -52.71 24.71 6.83
N PRO A 700 -53.79 25.05 7.54
CA PRO A 700 -53.77 25.08 9.00
C PRO A 700 -53.61 23.67 9.57
N THR A 701 -52.91 23.57 10.70
CA THR A 701 -52.87 22.30 11.47
C THR A 701 -54.27 21.86 11.91
N ASP A 702 -54.50 20.54 12.04
CA ASP A 702 -55.77 20.02 12.57
C ASP A 702 -56.11 20.60 13.96
N ASP A 703 -55.10 20.95 14.77
CA ASP A 703 -55.29 21.61 16.07
C ASP A 703 -55.87 23.03 15.96
N ALA A 704 -55.58 23.77 14.88
CA ALA A 704 -56.13 25.09 14.63
C ALA A 704 -57.65 25.08 14.53
N PHE A 705 -58.23 23.95 14.11
CA PHE A 705 -59.67 23.79 13.91
C PHE A 705 -60.45 23.52 15.21
N LYS A 706 -59.77 23.18 16.33
CA LYS A 706 -60.44 22.85 17.62
C LYS A 706 -61.31 23.97 18.18
N LYS A 707 -61.01 25.23 17.83
CA LYS A 707 -61.75 26.42 18.29
C LYS A 707 -63.04 26.67 17.50
N TYR A 708 -63.27 25.94 16.41
CA TYR A 708 -64.39 26.18 15.50
C TYR A 708 -65.39 25.02 15.49
N ASN A 709 -66.67 25.34 15.35
CA ASN A 709 -67.72 24.33 15.21
C ASN A 709 -67.76 23.80 13.77
N LEU A 710 -67.05 22.70 13.53
CA LEU A 710 -66.94 22.07 12.20
C LEU A 710 -68.31 21.68 11.61
N THR A 711 -69.28 21.26 12.44
CA THR A 711 -70.61 20.89 11.96
C THR A 711 -71.34 22.07 11.35
N GLN A 712 -71.24 23.24 11.97
CA GLN A 712 -71.79 24.48 11.43
C GLN A 712 -71.06 24.90 10.15
N LEU A 713 -69.73 24.78 10.15
CA LEU A 713 -68.90 25.16 9.00
C LEU A 713 -69.14 24.27 7.77
N TYR A 714 -69.42 22.98 7.97
CA TYR A 714 -69.78 22.05 6.89
C TYR A 714 -71.21 22.23 6.37
N SER A 715 -72.10 22.86 7.14
CA SER A 715 -73.49 23.10 6.72
C SER A 715 -73.63 24.31 5.78
N ASP A 716 -72.69 25.26 5.86
CA ASP A 716 -72.67 26.48 5.06
C ASP A 716 -71.58 26.40 3.97
N ILE A 717 -71.99 25.89 2.80
CA ILE A 717 -71.09 25.65 1.66
C ILE A 717 -70.50 26.97 1.13
N ASP A 718 -71.28 28.05 1.14
CA ASP A 718 -70.83 29.33 0.58
C ASP A 718 -69.78 29.97 1.49
N ASN A 719 -70.01 29.98 2.82
CA ASN A 719 -69.00 30.43 3.76
C ASN A 719 -67.73 29.57 3.69
N LEU A 720 -67.88 28.25 3.59
CA LEU A 720 -66.77 27.32 3.44
C LEU A 720 -65.96 27.58 2.16
N ARG A 721 -66.61 27.87 1.01
CA ARG A 721 -65.94 28.31 -0.22
C ARG A 721 -65.18 29.61 -0.02
N THR A 722 -65.73 30.56 0.74
CA THR A 722 -65.05 31.83 1.02
C THR A 722 -63.82 31.68 1.92
N ILE A 723 -63.83 30.71 2.84
CA ILE A 723 -62.67 30.38 3.69
C ILE A 723 -61.61 29.67 2.85
N VAL A 724 -61.98 28.66 2.06
CA VAL A 724 -61.01 27.91 1.23
C VAL A 724 -60.38 28.81 0.17
N SER A 725 -61.15 29.69 -0.47
CA SER A 725 -60.61 30.66 -1.45
C SER A 725 -59.62 31.67 -0.85
N GLN A 726 -59.71 31.97 0.45
CA GLN A 726 -58.73 32.78 1.17
C GLN A 726 -57.39 32.05 1.40
N HIS A 727 -57.39 30.71 1.35
CA HIS A 727 -56.21 29.87 1.58
C HIS A 727 -55.58 29.35 0.29
N LEU A 728 -56.21 29.59 -0.86
CA LEU A 728 -55.74 29.16 -2.18
C LEU A 728 -55.12 30.32 -2.93
N ILE A 729 -53.85 30.16 -3.28
CA ILE A 729 -53.05 31.12 -4.03
C ILE A 729 -52.84 30.55 -5.43
N PRO A 730 -53.47 31.11 -6.48
CA PRO A 730 -53.15 30.76 -7.86
C PRO A 730 -51.77 31.31 -8.23
N MET A 731 -50.93 30.45 -8.76
CA MET A 731 -49.58 30.73 -9.22
C MET A 731 -49.59 30.64 -10.75
N SER A 732 -49.21 31.73 -11.43
CA SER A 732 -49.02 31.66 -12.87
C SER A 732 -47.82 30.77 -13.20
N PRO A 733 -47.86 30.01 -14.32
CA PRO A 733 -46.65 29.41 -14.85
C PRO A 733 -45.64 30.55 -15.05
N SER A 734 -44.56 30.50 -14.30
CA SER A 734 -43.54 31.55 -14.32
C SER A 734 -43.06 31.76 -15.76
N SER A 735 -43.23 32.96 -16.29
CA SER A 735 -42.30 33.51 -17.28
C SER A 735 -40.90 33.46 -16.66
N GLU A 736 -39.88 33.22 -17.48
CA GLU A 736 -38.48 32.94 -17.12
C GLU A 736 -37.74 34.08 -16.35
N ASP A 737 -38.43 34.90 -15.56
CA ASP A 737 -37.91 36.13 -14.92
C ASP A 737 -37.33 35.94 -13.50
N TYR A 738 -36.70 34.78 -13.25
CA TYR A 738 -35.69 34.66 -12.18
C TYR A 738 -34.32 34.24 -12.73
N LEU A 739 -34.08 34.48 -14.02
CA LEU A 739 -32.74 34.46 -14.61
C LEU A 739 -32.00 35.76 -14.27
N ASP A 740 -31.69 35.95 -12.99
CA ASP A 740 -30.46 36.65 -12.64
C ASP A 740 -29.36 35.58 -12.65
N PRO A 741 -28.54 35.46 -13.72
CA PRO A 741 -27.47 34.46 -13.79
C PRO A 741 -26.44 34.62 -12.67
N ASP A 742 -26.43 35.74 -11.95
CA ASP A 742 -25.54 36.03 -10.83
C ASP A 742 -26.15 35.69 -9.45
N ARG A 743 -27.43 35.29 -9.36
CA ARG A 743 -28.01 34.80 -8.11
C ARG A 743 -27.78 33.29 -7.97
N PRO A 744 -27.16 32.83 -6.86
CA PRO A 744 -27.03 31.40 -6.60
C PRO A 744 -28.42 30.72 -6.57
N PRO A 745 -28.60 29.57 -7.22
CA PRO A 745 -29.91 28.89 -7.29
C PRO A 745 -30.43 28.33 -5.96
N LEU A 746 -29.70 28.53 -4.84
CA LEU A 746 -29.95 28.03 -3.47
C LEU A 746 -31.33 28.35 -2.84
N HIS A 747 -32.24 29.02 -3.54
CA HIS A 747 -33.57 29.42 -3.04
C HIS A 747 -34.76 28.96 -3.91
N ASN A 748 -34.55 28.02 -4.83
CA ASN A 748 -35.59 27.48 -5.72
C ASN A 748 -36.46 26.34 -5.12
N ASP A 749 -36.19 25.87 -3.90
CA ASP A 749 -36.94 24.75 -3.28
C ASP A 749 -38.31 25.13 -2.71
N ARG A 750 -38.57 26.41 -2.48
CA ARG A 750 -39.80 26.87 -1.80
C ARG A 750 -40.98 26.95 -2.77
N PRO A 751 -42.22 26.70 -2.30
CA PRO A 751 -43.41 26.88 -3.13
C PRO A 751 -43.65 28.35 -3.52
N LEU A 752 -43.24 29.29 -2.65
CA LEU A 752 -43.33 30.74 -2.84
C LEU A 752 -42.29 31.48 -1.98
N LEU A 753 -42.08 32.77 -2.25
CA LEU A 753 -41.14 33.62 -1.51
C LEU A 753 -41.81 34.10 -0.21
N PHE A 754 -41.11 34.00 0.92
CA PHE A 754 -41.67 34.42 2.23
C PHE A 754 -41.19 35.81 2.68
N GLU A 755 -40.23 36.42 1.97
CA GLU A 755 -39.62 37.68 2.38
C GLU A 755 -40.33 38.86 1.74
N ASP A 756 -41.11 39.59 2.56
CA ASP A 756 -41.84 40.81 2.22
C ASP A 756 -42.67 40.71 0.92
N ALA A 757 -43.27 39.54 0.71
CA ALA A 757 -44.01 39.21 -0.50
C ALA A 757 -45.52 39.30 -0.26
N THR A 758 -46.25 39.83 -1.24
CA THR A 758 -47.72 39.88 -1.25
C THR A 758 -48.25 39.02 -2.38
N TYR A 759 -49.23 38.15 -2.09
CA TYR A 759 -49.85 37.28 -3.07
C TYR A 759 -51.37 37.46 -3.07
N SER A 760 -51.96 37.46 -4.26
CA SER A 760 -53.41 37.48 -4.42
C SER A 760 -53.96 36.06 -4.31
N THR A 761 -54.91 35.86 -3.40
CA THR A 761 -55.66 34.60 -3.27
C THR A 761 -56.81 34.54 -4.28
N LEU A 762 -57.47 33.39 -4.38
CA LEU A 762 -58.68 33.22 -5.20
C LEU A 762 -59.83 34.17 -4.77
N ARG A 763 -59.81 34.71 -3.55
CA ARG A 763 -60.80 35.67 -3.04
C ARG A 763 -60.50 37.13 -3.44
N SER A 764 -59.30 37.44 -3.90
CA SER A 764 -58.89 38.83 -4.21
C SER A 764 -59.81 39.56 -5.21
N PRO A 765 -60.36 38.89 -6.25
CA PRO A 765 -61.32 39.54 -7.16
C PRO A 765 -62.65 39.93 -6.50
N SER A 766 -63.06 39.26 -5.41
CA SER A 766 -64.36 39.46 -4.76
C SER A 766 -64.28 40.24 -3.44
N SER A 767 -63.08 40.57 -2.96
CA SER A 767 -62.88 41.19 -1.64
C SER A 767 -61.60 42.02 -1.59
N ALA A 768 -61.67 43.25 -1.08
CA ALA A 768 -60.51 44.11 -0.85
C ALA A 768 -59.48 43.51 0.14
N TYR A 769 -59.93 42.58 1.00
CA TYR A 769 -59.10 41.83 1.95
C TYR A 769 -58.76 40.41 1.47
N GLY A 770 -58.73 40.17 0.15
CA GLY A 770 -58.37 38.85 -0.39
C GLY A 770 -56.86 38.62 -0.48
N ASP A 771 -56.04 39.66 -0.61
CA ASP A 771 -54.58 39.54 -0.67
C ASP A 771 -54.00 39.07 0.68
N ILE A 772 -52.94 38.29 0.62
CA ILE A 772 -52.16 37.84 1.80
C ILE A 772 -50.73 38.38 1.72
N VAL A 773 -50.12 38.61 2.88
CA VAL A 773 -48.77 39.16 3.01
C VAL A 773 -47.93 38.19 3.84
N PHE A 774 -46.73 37.89 3.34
CA PHE A 774 -45.69 37.16 4.03
C PHE A 774 -44.65 38.14 4.54
N GLN A 775 -44.34 38.05 5.83
CA GLN A 775 -43.32 38.87 6.47
C GLN A 775 -42.43 38.02 7.36
N LYS A 776 -41.16 38.39 7.42
CA LYS A 776 -40.23 37.84 8.39
C LYS A 776 -40.38 38.62 9.70
N LYS A 777 -40.58 37.92 10.81
CA LYS A 777 -40.67 38.57 12.13
C LYS A 777 -39.31 39.19 12.47
N THR A 778 -39.30 40.42 13.00
CA THR A 778 -38.06 41.17 13.24
C THR A 778 -37.25 40.61 14.43
N ASP A 779 -37.94 39.98 15.38
CA ASP A 779 -37.37 39.46 16.63
C ASP A 779 -37.05 37.95 16.60
N THR A 780 -37.71 37.19 15.73
CA THR A 780 -37.48 35.74 15.54
C THR A 780 -37.27 35.44 14.07
N ASN A 781 -36.43 34.47 13.72
CA ASN A 781 -36.20 34.06 12.33
C ASN A 781 -37.43 33.35 11.69
N ASP A 782 -38.62 33.54 12.25
CA ASP A 782 -39.88 32.93 11.83
C ASP A 782 -40.57 33.78 10.76
N TYR A 783 -41.29 33.10 9.89
CA TYR A 783 -42.15 33.75 8.90
C TYR A 783 -43.61 33.73 9.36
N ILE A 784 -44.30 34.84 9.15
CA ILE A 784 -45.74 35.00 9.40
C ILE A 784 -46.46 35.29 8.09
N VAL A 785 -47.69 34.83 8.00
CA VAL A 785 -48.61 35.13 6.90
C VAL A 785 -49.88 35.75 7.47
N GLY A 786 -50.35 36.84 6.89
CA GLY A 786 -51.55 37.54 7.34
C GLY A 786 -52.34 38.12 6.19
N ILE A 787 -53.58 38.52 6.45
CA ILE A 787 -54.45 39.16 5.45
C ILE A 787 -54.04 40.63 5.29
N LYS A 788 -53.82 41.06 4.04
CA LYS A 788 -53.38 42.43 3.72
C LYS A 788 -54.43 43.44 4.17
N GLY A 789 -54.00 44.43 4.96
CA GLY A 789 -54.87 45.51 5.41
C GLY A 789 -55.87 45.12 6.51
N ALA A 790 -55.91 43.85 6.93
CA ALA A 790 -56.65 43.45 8.13
C ALA A 790 -55.98 44.07 9.36
N ARG A 791 -56.77 44.78 10.17
CA ARG A 791 -56.33 45.34 11.45
C ARG A 791 -57.16 44.66 12.53
N GLY A 792 -56.58 43.62 13.12
CA GLY A 792 -57.18 42.92 14.25
C GLY A 792 -57.37 43.86 15.43
N THR A 793 -58.33 43.53 16.30
CA THR A 793 -58.64 44.31 17.50
C THR A 793 -57.47 44.38 18.50
N ASP A 794 -56.50 43.45 18.43
CA ASP A 794 -55.32 43.39 19.31
C ASP A 794 -53.98 43.16 18.57
N GLY A 795 -53.90 43.39 17.25
CA GLY A 795 -52.63 43.29 16.48
C GLY A 795 -52.06 41.88 16.24
N GLU A 796 -52.60 40.83 16.86
CA GLU A 796 -52.16 39.42 16.68
C GLU A 796 -53.21 38.45 16.08
N ASP A 797 -54.44 38.90 15.83
CA ASP A 797 -55.56 37.97 15.52
C ASP A 797 -55.70 37.57 14.04
N ASP A 798 -55.13 38.33 13.10
CA ASP A 798 -55.31 38.12 11.64
C ASP A 798 -54.06 37.57 10.92
N SER A 799 -53.09 37.06 11.68
CA SER A 799 -51.87 36.44 11.16
C SER A 799 -51.64 35.04 11.73
N ALA A 800 -50.97 34.20 10.95
CA ALA A 800 -50.59 32.84 11.31
C ALA A 800 -49.09 32.67 11.10
N ARG A 801 -48.44 31.89 11.97
CA ARG A 801 -47.03 31.53 11.83
C ARG A 801 -46.88 30.36 10.87
N ILE A 802 -45.87 30.43 10.02
CA ILE A 802 -45.49 29.34 9.12
C ILE A 802 -44.71 28.30 9.91
N LEU A 803 -45.19 27.06 9.91
CA LEU A 803 -44.58 25.94 10.61
C LEU A 803 -43.67 25.13 9.70
N SER A 804 -44.12 24.87 8.47
CA SER A 804 -43.39 24.09 7.48
C SER A 804 -43.93 24.36 6.07
N TRP A 805 -43.25 23.83 5.06
CA TRP A 805 -43.69 23.92 3.67
C TRP A 805 -43.29 22.68 2.88
N GLY A 806 -43.86 22.55 1.69
CA GLY A 806 -43.42 21.60 0.66
C GLY A 806 -43.89 22.03 -0.72
N ARG A 807 -43.04 21.85 -1.73
CA ARG A 807 -43.32 22.20 -3.12
C ARG A 807 -43.97 21.02 -3.87
N SER A 808 -45.00 21.29 -4.67
CA SER A 808 -45.68 20.28 -5.51
C SER A 808 -45.02 20.10 -6.88
N THR A 809 -45.21 18.94 -7.51
CA THR A 809 -44.72 18.66 -8.89
C THR A 809 -45.84 18.63 -9.94
N THR A 810 -47.10 18.69 -9.53
CA THR A 810 -48.28 18.43 -10.40
C THR A 810 -48.86 19.67 -11.07
N SER A 811 -48.10 20.76 -11.22
CA SER A 811 -48.55 21.97 -11.90
C SER A 811 -47.46 22.58 -12.79
N SER A 812 -47.88 23.30 -13.83
CA SER A 812 -47.07 24.06 -14.80
C SER A 812 -46.17 25.15 -14.17
N GLY A 813 -46.32 25.46 -12.88
CA GLY A 813 -45.57 26.49 -12.15
C GLY A 813 -45.15 26.09 -10.74
N THR A 814 -44.53 27.03 -10.02
CA THR A 814 -44.18 26.92 -8.59
C THR A 814 -45.45 26.89 -7.74
N GLY A 815 -45.69 25.80 -7.01
CA GLY A 815 -46.86 25.61 -6.16
C GLY A 815 -46.56 24.66 -5.00
N GLY A 816 -47.51 24.45 -4.08
CA GLY A 816 -47.31 23.50 -2.97
C GLY A 816 -48.21 23.74 -1.76
N VAL A 817 -47.68 23.43 -0.58
CA VAL A 817 -48.37 23.59 0.70
C VAL A 817 -47.49 24.38 1.65
N VAL A 818 -48.09 25.36 2.32
CA VAL A 818 -47.48 26.08 3.44
C VAL A 818 -48.30 25.79 4.67
N GLN A 819 -47.71 25.09 5.64
CA GLN A 819 -48.38 24.74 6.87
C GLN A 819 -48.38 25.93 7.83
N ILE A 820 -49.55 26.27 8.36
CA ILE A 820 -49.73 27.40 9.27
C ILE A 820 -50.37 26.96 10.58
N ASP A 821 -50.12 27.71 11.65
CA ASP A 821 -50.59 27.36 13.00
C ASP A 821 -52.04 27.79 13.29
N ARG A 822 -52.63 28.68 12.47
CA ARG A 822 -53.99 29.21 12.63
C ARG A 822 -54.75 29.23 11.31
N LEU A 823 -56.08 29.18 11.38
CA LEU A 823 -56.97 29.34 10.23
C LEU A 823 -57.15 30.84 9.93
N LEU A 824 -56.85 31.26 8.69
CA LEU A 824 -57.06 32.66 8.27
C LEU A 824 -58.52 32.87 7.90
N LEU A 825 -59.32 33.34 8.85
CA LEU A 825 -60.71 33.69 8.57
C LEU A 825 -60.78 34.94 7.70
N PRO A 826 -61.65 34.98 6.68
CA PRO A 826 -61.74 36.16 5.85
C PRO A 826 -62.21 37.38 6.65
N TYR A 827 -61.42 38.46 6.59
CA TYR A 827 -61.68 39.66 7.35
C TYR A 827 -62.96 40.36 6.89
N GLN A 828 -63.85 40.66 7.86
CA GLN A 828 -64.99 41.54 7.68
C GLN A 828 -64.80 42.73 8.63
N PRO A 829 -64.73 43.98 8.12
CA PRO A 829 -64.58 45.13 8.99
C PRO A 829 -65.78 45.25 9.94
N SER A 830 -65.54 45.66 11.18
CA SER A 830 -66.64 45.94 12.10
C SER A 830 -67.53 47.06 11.55
N ILE A 831 -68.82 47.02 11.90
CA ILE A 831 -69.83 48.02 11.46
C ILE A 831 -69.36 49.46 11.75
N TRP A 832 -68.56 49.66 12.81
CA TRP A 832 -67.96 50.95 13.17
C TRP A 832 -66.92 51.47 12.17
N TYR A 833 -66.18 50.62 11.47
CA TYR A 833 -65.23 51.08 10.45
C TYR A 833 -65.92 51.36 9.10
N GLU A 834 -66.96 50.59 8.76
CA GLU A 834 -67.70 50.78 7.51
C GLU A 834 -68.68 51.96 7.60
N TYR A 835 -69.34 52.15 8.75
CA TYR A 835 -70.39 53.16 8.96
C TYR A 835 -70.08 54.21 10.04
N GLY A 836 -69.00 54.07 10.81
CA GLY A 836 -68.69 54.95 11.94
C GLY A 836 -68.30 56.38 11.55
N ALA A 837 -67.50 56.56 10.48
CA ALA A 837 -67.19 57.91 10.00
C ALA A 837 -68.44 58.63 9.44
N PRO A 838 -69.27 58.01 8.58
CA PRO A 838 -70.55 58.59 8.16
C PRO A 838 -71.50 58.90 9.32
N THR A 839 -71.62 57.99 10.30
CA THR A 839 -72.50 58.21 11.47
C THR A 839 -71.95 59.27 12.42
N ALA A 840 -70.65 59.33 12.67
CA ALA A 840 -70.03 60.38 13.48
C ALA A 840 -70.19 61.75 12.83
N VAL A 841 -69.97 61.88 11.52
CA VAL A 841 -70.22 63.11 10.76
C VAL A 841 -71.71 63.47 10.81
N GLY A 842 -72.60 62.48 10.69
CA GLY A 842 -74.04 62.67 10.85
C GLY A 842 -74.42 63.20 12.25
N VAL A 843 -73.88 62.61 13.31
CA VAL A 843 -74.13 63.01 14.71
C VAL A 843 -73.55 64.40 15.00
N VAL A 844 -72.33 64.70 14.55
CA VAL A 844 -71.72 66.03 14.68
C VAL A 844 -72.52 67.06 13.88
N GLY A 845 -73.00 66.71 12.69
CA GLY A 845 -73.90 67.53 11.90
C GLY A 845 -75.19 67.86 12.65
N ILE A 846 -75.85 66.86 13.24
CA ILE A 846 -77.07 67.03 14.05
C ILE A 846 -76.78 67.92 15.28
N LEU A 847 -75.70 67.66 16.02
CA LEU A 847 -75.32 68.46 17.19
C LEU A 847 -74.99 69.91 16.82
N SER A 848 -74.34 70.14 15.68
CA SER A 848 -74.04 71.49 15.18
C SER A 848 -75.33 72.25 14.81
N ILE A 849 -76.29 71.57 14.19
CA ILE A 849 -77.63 72.12 13.90
C ILE A 849 -78.37 72.44 15.20
N CYS A 850 -78.38 71.52 16.17
CA CYS A 850 -78.99 71.75 17.48
C CYS A 850 -78.33 72.91 18.24
N ALA A 851 -76.99 73.02 18.21
CA ALA A 851 -76.25 74.11 18.82
C ALA A 851 -76.54 75.46 18.14
N PHE A 852 -76.67 75.47 16.81
CA PHE A 852 -77.07 76.65 16.05
C PHE A 852 -78.47 77.12 16.46
N PHE A 853 -79.47 76.24 16.49
CA PHE A 853 -80.83 76.59 16.90
C PHE A 853 -80.91 76.96 18.40
N TYR A 854 -80.11 76.34 19.27
CA TYR A 854 -79.97 76.76 20.66
C TYR A 854 -79.36 78.17 20.76
N GLY A 855 -78.34 78.48 19.96
CA GLY A 855 -77.74 79.81 19.85
C GLY A 855 -78.73 80.87 19.37
N VAL A 856 -79.53 80.56 18.34
CA VAL A 856 -80.62 81.43 17.86
C VAL A 856 -81.64 81.69 18.97
N ARG A 857 -82.05 80.65 19.71
CA ARG A 857 -82.96 80.79 20.85
C ARG A 857 -82.36 81.62 21.99
N TRP A 858 -81.05 81.54 22.22
CA TRP A 858 -80.35 82.30 23.24
C TRP A 858 -80.22 83.79 22.85
N VAL A 859 -79.92 84.09 21.59
CA VAL A 859 -79.87 85.47 21.06
C VAL A 859 -81.26 86.12 21.08
N TRP A 860 -82.31 85.41 20.66
CA TRP A 860 -83.69 85.91 20.72
C TRP A 860 -84.20 86.18 22.15
N ARG A 861 -83.67 85.48 23.16
CA ARG A 861 -83.97 85.78 24.57
C ARG A 861 -83.25 87.02 25.11
N ARG A 862 -82.20 87.49 24.44
CA ARG A 862 -81.40 88.65 24.89
C ARG A 862 -81.92 89.99 24.33
N ASP A 863 -82.63 89.97 23.21
CA ASP A 863 -83.12 91.17 22.51
C ASP A 863 -84.61 91.49 22.71
N THR A 864 -85.24 91.04 23.82
CA THR A 864 -86.64 91.37 24.14
C THR A 864 -86.84 92.16 25.44
N THR A 865 -85.83 92.92 25.85
CA THR A 865 -86.01 94.00 26.84
C THR A 865 -85.76 95.35 26.17
N GLU A 866 -86.88 96.07 25.95
CA GLU A 866 -87.01 97.51 25.70
C GLU A 866 -86.73 98.07 24.29
N ALA A 867 -87.81 98.15 23.50
CA ALA A 867 -88.12 99.37 22.76
C ALA A 867 -89.64 99.59 22.78
N THR A 868 -90.07 100.42 23.72
CA THR A 868 -91.41 100.98 23.90
C THR A 868 -91.72 101.95 22.75
N TYR A 869 -92.88 101.81 22.10
CA TYR A 869 -93.51 102.93 21.37
C TYR A 869 -95.02 102.89 21.59
N GLU A 870 -95.54 103.96 22.17
CA GLU A 870 -96.93 104.18 22.59
C GLU A 870 -97.90 104.37 21.40
N PRO A 871 -99.21 104.14 21.59
CA PRO A 871 -100.24 104.32 20.58
C PRO A 871 -100.76 105.75 20.56
N VAL A 872 -100.85 106.37 19.38
CA VAL A 872 -101.70 107.55 19.17
C VAL A 872 -102.66 107.24 18.03
N GLY A 873 -103.91 107.03 18.38
CA GLY A 873 -105.00 106.89 17.42
C GLY A 873 -105.34 108.22 16.74
N GLY A 874 -105.83 108.12 15.51
CA GLY A 874 -106.45 109.24 14.82
C GLY A 874 -106.84 108.88 13.39
N PHE A 875 -108.14 108.59 13.22
CA PHE A 875 -109.00 108.81 12.04
C PHE A 875 -108.40 108.48 10.65
N GLY A 876 -108.92 107.55 9.87
CA GLY A 876 -110.32 107.24 9.62
C GLY A 876 -110.55 107.28 8.11
N ARG A 877 -111.46 106.43 7.65
CA ARG A 877 -112.26 106.54 6.42
C ARG A 877 -111.65 106.26 5.04
N ASP A 878 -112.35 105.29 4.43
CA ASP A 878 -112.98 105.33 3.10
C ASP A 878 -112.23 104.68 1.92
N ASP A 879 -112.83 103.55 1.54
CA ASP A 879 -113.35 103.20 0.21
C ASP A 879 -112.42 102.76 -0.93
N GLU A 880 -112.53 101.44 -1.20
CA GLU A 880 -112.86 100.75 -2.47
C GLU A 880 -111.94 100.85 -3.71
N PRO A 881 -112.07 99.92 -4.69
CA PRO A 881 -112.80 98.64 -4.71
C PRO A 881 -111.92 97.39 -4.85
#